data_AF-A0A945E3X2-F1
#
_entry.id   AF-A0A945E3X2-F1
#
_cell.length_a   1.000
_cell.length_b   1.000
_cell.length_c   1.000
_cell.angle_alpha   90.00
_cell.angle_beta   90.00
_cell.angle_gamma   90.00
#
_symmetry.space_group_name_H-M   'P 1'
#
loop_
_entity.id
_entity.type
_entity.pdbx_description
1 polymer ?
#
loop_
_entity_poly.entity_id
_entity_poly.type
_entity_poly.pdbx_seq_one_letter_code
_entity_poly.pdbx_strand_id
1 'polypeptide(L)'
;AAEIGELGDNTAAMRAALSTDGLLARALSAPDVEGSLLGHTRWASVGLVCEPNAHPLDSTRADGRQTPVVMAVQNGDVDNHADLVVSDGLSVAPEITTDAKVVPALCATHLAAGHDHREAFRRTVSAFEGSLAIGAMVGDAPDRLLLALRGSGQGLYVGLAEDAFVVASEPYGVVEMTDEYLRMDGETPADPDDPGASRGQIVELDAALAGTVDGIRRYSYDGRNLIVGAGDLVRAEITTRDIDRGDHPHFLLKEIGESPASVRSTLRGRLSGDAAGGFEVRLGEAALGVGLRDDLSSGAVRRLLVIGQGTAAVAAIAVAGSLRAELVGSPMVVEAMPATELSGFGLTADMSDVLVVAVSQSGTTTDTNRTVDLVRSRGARVVAIVNRRNSDLVDRSDGVLYTSDGRDVEMSVASTKAFYGQVVAGMLLAVAVADAAGLPGSPDRPGLLAGLVELPDAMVEVLAMRDRIAEIADRHAPSRRHWAVVGSGPNLVAAREIRIKLSELCYKSIPADATEDKKHIDLSAEPMILVCATGLAGSTADDIAKEVAIYRAHRAAPVVIADAGSSRFDDALDVIAVPRVHPGLSFVLSTMVGHLFGYEAARAIDAQAGPLRAARAAIESEAQRPQPGVAAAGSPVEDQLQVELGKAAGYFADELRSGRLNGHLEASTAVRLSTHFRFALGDVPLESYQLEFGRVGTPAAVLDGLAAALTVAIEELTRPIDAIKHQAKTVTVGISRTDETLFEARLAREVLASGAPRDSLNYRTLRVLVALDPAVADVVGFTRYRVDGLDDELPTVAIVDRGGVSVGIESRTDRDPALRGTKRRVAVERVVLVTRGARDGRTIVLVPEVKDREAVGLTLLHVVLRDRLSPDVVRGVLQGYDNRYGAVRDAVCETEPDLSDDLLAAQRVVDLLTEPVQTIADRLRG
;
A
#
# COMPACT_ATOMS: atom_id res chain seq x y z
N ALA A 1 -6.35 -13.71 22.77
CA ALA A 1 -6.38 -12.42 22.06
C ALA A 1 -7.80 -12.18 21.58
N ALA A 2 -8.32 -10.96 21.68
CA ALA A 2 -9.60 -10.65 21.08
C ALA A 2 -9.39 -10.40 19.59
N GLU A 3 -10.24 -10.97 18.73
CA GLU A 3 -10.20 -10.69 17.28
C GLU A 3 -10.48 -9.21 16.99
N ILE A 4 -11.20 -8.54 17.89
CA ILE A 4 -11.51 -7.11 17.83
C ILE A 4 -11.35 -6.52 19.25
N GLY A 5 -10.57 -5.45 19.38
CA GLY A 5 -10.30 -4.75 20.63
C GLY A 5 -9.72 -3.36 20.39
N GLU A 6 -9.40 -2.64 21.46
CA GLU A 6 -8.71 -1.37 21.38
C GLU A 6 -7.23 -1.56 21.00
N LEU A 7 -6.62 -0.50 20.48
CA LEU A 7 -5.19 -0.51 20.14
C LEU A 7 -4.37 -0.79 21.41
N GLY A 8 -3.58 -1.87 21.37
CA GLY A 8 -2.73 -2.30 22.48
C GLY A 8 -3.32 -3.41 23.35
N ASP A 9 -4.61 -3.75 23.24
CA ASP A 9 -5.24 -4.80 24.06
C ASP A 9 -4.56 -6.15 23.90
N ASN A 10 -4.32 -6.57 22.65
CA ASN A 10 -3.65 -7.83 22.37
C ASN A 10 -2.20 -7.84 22.88
N THR A 11 -1.49 -6.71 22.76
CA THR A 11 -0.13 -6.57 23.32
C THR A 11 -0.14 -6.62 24.84
N ALA A 12 -1.12 -5.99 25.50
CA ALA A 12 -1.28 -6.04 26.96
C ALA A 12 -1.60 -7.46 27.43
N ALA A 13 -2.51 -8.17 26.74
CA ALA A 13 -2.82 -9.57 27.02
C ALA A 13 -1.59 -10.47 26.86
N MET A 14 -0.80 -10.28 25.79
CA MET A 14 0.46 -11.01 25.58
C MET A 14 1.47 -10.70 26.69
N ARG A 15 1.66 -9.42 27.05
CA ARG A 15 2.55 -9.03 28.16
C ARG A 15 2.12 -9.67 29.48
N ALA A 16 0.82 -9.67 29.77
CA ALA A 16 0.28 -10.32 30.95
C ALA A 16 0.55 -11.83 30.93
N ALA A 17 0.28 -12.51 29.83
CA ALA A 17 0.55 -13.95 29.68
C ALA A 17 2.04 -14.28 29.87
N LEU A 18 2.94 -13.52 29.23
CA LEU A 18 4.39 -13.71 29.36
C LEU A 18 4.89 -13.45 30.78
N SER A 19 4.47 -12.35 31.40
CA SER A 19 4.92 -11.95 32.76
C SER A 19 4.40 -12.87 33.87
N THR A 20 3.32 -13.60 33.61
CA THR A 20 2.71 -14.54 34.56
C THR A 20 3.12 -16.00 34.32
N ASP A 21 3.82 -16.28 33.21
CA ASP A 21 4.35 -17.61 32.92
C ASP A 21 5.64 -17.89 33.70
N GLY A 22 5.48 -18.52 34.86
CA GLY A 22 6.59 -18.92 35.71
C GLY A 22 7.50 -20.01 35.11
N LEU A 23 7.05 -20.78 34.11
CA LEU A 23 7.89 -21.77 33.43
C LEU A 23 8.78 -21.07 32.40
N LEU A 24 8.21 -20.16 31.61
CA LEU A 24 8.96 -19.34 30.66
C LEU A 24 10.02 -18.51 31.39
N ALA A 25 9.64 -17.83 32.49
CA ALA A 25 10.59 -17.04 33.27
C ALA A 25 11.77 -17.88 33.79
N ARG A 26 11.51 -19.12 34.26
CA ARG A 26 12.57 -20.04 34.71
C ARG A 26 13.45 -20.51 33.56
N ALA A 27 12.86 -20.80 32.39
CA ALA A 27 13.60 -21.18 31.21
C ALA A 27 14.54 -20.06 30.76
N LEU A 28 14.03 -18.83 30.64
CA LEU A 28 14.81 -17.66 30.20
C LEU A 28 15.88 -17.20 31.20
N SER A 29 15.77 -17.59 32.49
CA SER A 29 16.76 -17.22 33.51
C SER A 29 17.96 -18.16 33.59
N ALA A 30 18.03 -19.21 32.76
CA ALA A 30 19.16 -20.13 32.77
C ALA A 30 20.39 -19.47 32.09
N PRO A 31 21.61 -19.67 32.63
CA PRO A 31 22.81 -18.94 32.20
C PRO A 31 23.25 -19.22 30.76
N ASP A 32 22.85 -20.37 30.19
CA ASP A 32 23.21 -20.79 28.84
C ASP A 32 22.07 -20.57 27.82
N VAL A 33 21.01 -19.85 28.21
CA VAL A 33 19.86 -19.61 27.32
C VAL A 33 20.10 -18.35 26.50
N GLU A 34 20.25 -18.58 25.20
CA GLU A 34 20.29 -17.56 24.17
C GLU A 34 18.96 -17.56 23.42
N GLY A 35 18.51 -16.40 22.99
CA GLY A 35 17.25 -16.29 22.27
C GLY A 35 17.20 -15.04 21.40
N SER A 36 16.66 -15.21 20.20
CA SER A 36 16.24 -14.13 19.32
C SER A 36 14.72 -14.10 19.25
N LEU A 37 14.15 -12.90 19.15
CA LEU A 37 12.71 -12.69 19.15
C LEU A 37 12.28 -12.01 17.86
N LEU A 38 11.30 -12.62 17.18
CA LEU A 38 10.58 -11.99 16.07
C LEU A 38 9.09 -11.88 16.45
N GLY A 39 8.58 -10.66 16.42
CA GLY A 39 7.17 -10.36 16.54
C GLY A 39 6.60 -9.89 15.21
N HIS A 40 5.32 -10.14 14.97
CA HIS A 40 4.66 -9.69 13.75
C HIS A 40 3.21 -9.30 14.02
N THR A 41 2.75 -8.27 13.31
CA THR A 41 1.35 -7.92 13.19
C THR A 41 0.93 -8.11 11.75
N ARG A 42 0.01 -9.05 11.49
CA ARG A 42 -0.35 -9.45 10.14
C ARG A 42 -1.53 -8.65 9.59
N TRP A 43 -1.29 -8.00 8.46
CA TRP A 43 -2.34 -7.52 7.56
C TRP A 43 -2.55 -8.54 6.44
N ALA A 44 -3.69 -9.25 6.42
CA ALA A 44 -3.89 -10.34 5.47
C ALA A 44 -4.11 -9.86 4.03
N SER A 45 -3.23 -10.28 3.13
CA SER A 45 -3.28 -10.10 1.67
C SER A 45 -3.59 -11.44 0.97
N VAL A 46 -2.92 -12.51 1.38
CA VAL A 46 -3.11 -13.90 0.91
C VAL A 46 -3.49 -14.81 2.09
N GLY A 47 -4.63 -15.50 2.00
CA GLY A 47 -5.10 -16.40 3.06
C GLY A 47 -5.98 -15.73 4.13
N LEU A 48 -6.80 -16.53 4.81
CA LEU A 48 -7.79 -16.06 5.78
C LEU A 48 -7.15 -15.37 7.00
N VAL A 49 -7.90 -14.50 7.69
CA VAL A 49 -7.51 -13.98 9.01
C VAL A 49 -7.87 -15.04 10.05
N CYS A 50 -6.89 -15.83 10.46
CA CYS A 50 -7.04 -16.88 11.46
C CYS A 50 -5.70 -17.16 12.17
N GLU A 51 -5.74 -17.79 13.34
CA GLU A 51 -4.56 -18.13 14.13
C GLU A 51 -3.52 -18.99 13.37
N PRO A 52 -3.90 -20.03 12.58
CA PRO A 52 -2.93 -20.80 11.78
C PRO A 52 -2.15 -19.97 10.75
N ASN A 53 -2.67 -18.83 10.33
CA ASN A 53 -2.02 -17.91 9.40
C ASN A 53 -1.27 -16.77 10.11
N ALA A 54 -1.34 -16.66 11.44
CA ALA A 54 -0.60 -15.64 12.17
C ALA A 54 0.90 -15.94 12.12
N HIS A 55 1.70 -14.89 11.98
CA HIS A 55 3.16 -15.01 12.02
C HIS A 55 3.65 -14.85 13.47
N PRO A 56 4.80 -15.42 13.85
CA PRO A 56 5.73 -16.20 13.01
C PRO A 56 5.21 -17.58 12.59
N LEU A 57 5.64 -18.04 11.40
CA LEU A 57 5.40 -19.40 10.92
C LEU A 57 6.68 -20.22 11.01
N ASP A 58 6.55 -21.51 11.30
CA ASP A 58 7.67 -22.44 11.42
C ASP A 58 7.88 -23.29 10.15
N SER A 59 8.90 -24.16 10.14
CA SER A 59 9.18 -25.11 9.06
C SER A 59 8.43 -26.44 9.18
N THR A 60 7.50 -26.58 10.14
CA THR A 60 6.77 -27.83 10.38
C THR A 60 5.99 -28.26 9.14
N ARG A 61 6.14 -29.54 8.79
CA ARG A 61 5.51 -30.18 7.62
C ARG A 61 4.25 -30.92 8.00
N ALA A 62 3.25 -30.88 7.12
CA ALA A 62 1.98 -31.61 7.33
C ALA A 62 2.15 -33.14 7.22
N ASP A 63 3.14 -33.61 6.47
CA ASP A 63 3.50 -35.03 6.35
C ASP A 63 4.22 -35.62 7.59
N GLY A 64 4.51 -34.80 8.59
CA GLY A 64 5.18 -35.20 9.83
C GLY A 64 6.67 -35.49 9.69
N ARG A 65 7.28 -35.26 8.52
CA ARG A 65 8.73 -35.44 8.33
C ARG A 65 9.49 -34.35 9.09
N GLN A 66 10.47 -34.75 9.90
CA GLN A 66 11.31 -33.78 10.61
C GLN A 66 12.17 -32.97 9.65
N THR A 67 12.31 -31.68 9.94
CA THR A 67 13.16 -30.73 9.22
C THR A 67 13.87 -29.83 10.22
N PRO A 68 14.97 -29.16 9.83
CA PRO A 68 15.57 -28.10 10.62
C PRO A 68 14.52 -27.05 11.00
N VAL A 69 14.55 -26.58 12.25
CA VAL A 69 13.57 -25.60 12.75
C VAL A 69 13.95 -24.22 12.21
N VAL A 70 13.08 -23.66 11.38
CA VAL A 70 13.19 -22.29 10.88
C VAL A 70 11.90 -21.57 11.25
N MET A 71 12.00 -20.39 11.84
CA MET A 71 10.86 -19.50 12.07
C MET A 71 11.01 -18.24 11.25
N ALA A 72 9.93 -17.77 10.63
CA ALA A 72 9.97 -16.56 9.82
C ALA A 72 8.73 -15.67 9.99
N VAL A 73 8.95 -14.38 9.78
CA VAL A 73 7.92 -13.35 9.63
C VAL A 73 8.10 -12.68 8.28
N GLN A 74 6.99 -12.22 7.69
CA GLN A 74 6.97 -11.60 6.36
C GLN A 74 6.02 -10.40 6.35
N ASN A 75 6.49 -9.31 5.75
CA ASN A 75 5.66 -8.25 5.19
C ASN A 75 5.73 -8.32 3.66
N GLY A 76 4.59 -8.09 2.99
CA GLY A 76 4.47 -8.24 1.55
C GLY A 76 4.06 -9.65 1.11
N ASP A 77 4.10 -9.90 -0.19
CA ASP A 77 3.51 -11.09 -0.83
C ASP A 77 4.55 -11.86 -1.66
N VAL A 78 4.55 -13.19 -1.54
CA VAL A 78 5.29 -14.11 -2.41
C VAL A 78 4.35 -14.53 -3.56
N ASP A 79 4.45 -13.84 -4.68
CA ASP A 79 3.55 -13.98 -5.83
C ASP A 79 3.57 -15.40 -6.42
N ASN A 80 4.75 -16.06 -6.41
CA ASN A 80 4.95 -17.40 -6.94
C ASN A 80 4.88 -18.53 -5.89
N HIS A 81 4.30 -18.29 -4.71
CA HIS A 81 4.26 -19.27 -3.60
C HIS A 81 3.63 -20.61 -4.02
N ALA A 82 2.56 -20.60 -4.82
CA ALA A 82 1.89 -21.82 -5.25
C ALA A 82 2.78 -22.69 -6.14
N ASP A 83 3.56 -22.06 -7.03
CA ASP A 83 4.51 -22.75 -7.91
C ASP A 83 5.67 -23.36 -7.09
N LEU A 84 6.15 -22.65 -6.07
CA LEU A 84 7.19 -23.13 -5.16
C LEU A 84 6.73 -24.34 -4.33
N VAL A 85 5.49 -24.31 -3.83
CA VAL A 85 4.93 -25.47 -3.10
C VAL A 85 4.95 -26.74 -3.95
N VAL A 86 4.62 -26.62 -5.23
CA VAL A 86 4.57 -27.77 -6.16
C VAL A 86 5.98 -28.18 -6.61
N SER A 87 6.80 -27.22 -7.05
CA SER A 87 8.12 -27.50 -7.66
C SER A 87 9.14 -28.03 -6.64
N ASP A 88 9.09 -27.56 -5.39
CA ASP A 88 9.98 -28.00 -4.32
C ASP A 88 9.37 -29.09 -3.40
N GLY A 89 8.14 -29.55 -3.71
CA GLY A 89 7.48 -30.61 -2.94
C GLY A 89 7.24 -30.25 -1.46
N LEU A 90 6.87 -28.99 -1.20
CA LEU A 90 6.64 -28.49 0.15
C LEU A 90 5.32 -29.07 0.69
N SER A 91 5.33 -29.55 1.94
CA SER A 91 4.16 -30.11 2.61
C SER A 91 3.57 -29.10 3.59
N VAL A 92 2.51 -28.41 3.18
CA VAL A 92 1.82 -27.37 3.95
C VAL A 92 0.49 -27.89 4.48
N ALA A 93 0.16 -27.55 5.73
CA ALA A 93 -1.09 -27.96 6.37
C ALA A 93 -2.29 -27.22 5.72
N PRO A 94 -3.44 -27.87 5.47
CA PRO A 94 -4.58 -27.26 4.78
C PRO A 94 -5.13 -25.99 5.46
N GLU A 95 -4.96 -25.87 6.77
CA GLU A 95 -5.40 -24.73 7.56
C GLU A 95 -4.52 -23.48 7.32
N ILE A 96 -3.27 -23.68 6.88
CA ILE A 96 -2.31 -22.61 6.57
C ILE A 96 -2.48 -22.24 5.10
N THR A 97 -3.15 -21.11 4.87
CA THR A 97 -3.49 -20.60 3.54
C THR A 97 -2.70 -19.35 3.16
N THR A 98 -1.77 -18.92 4.00
CA THR A 98 -0.88 -17.77 3.73
C THR A 98 0.36 -18.22 2.96
N ASP A 99 0.78 -17.37 2.03
CA ASP A 99 1.99 -17.49 1.21
C ASP A 99 3.27 -17.56 2.07
N ALA A 100 3.34 -16.82 3.18
CA ALA A 100 4.51 -16.73 4.07
C ALA A 100 5.02 -18.09 4.61
N LYS A 101 4.22 -19.16 4.58
CA LYS A 101 4.67 -20.50 4.99
C LYS A 101 5.77 -21.06 4.09
N VAL A 102 5.88 -20.61 2.84
CA VAL A 102 6.94 -21.05 1.93
C VAL A 102 8.32 -20.60 2.39
N VAL A 103 8.42 -19.50 3.15
CA VAL A 103 9.70 -18.96 3.68
C VAL A 103 10.42 -19.96 4.59
N PRO A 104 9.86 -20.37 5.74
CA PRO A 104 10.53 -21.31 6.62
C PRO A 104 10.60 -22.72 6.00
N ALA A 105 9.61 -23.14 5.20
CA ALA A 105 9.56 -24.46 4.59
C ALA A 105 10.67 -24.69 3.54
N LEU A 106 10.89 -23.70 2.66
CA LEU A 106 11.93 -23.78 1.63
C LEU A 106 13.33 -23.63 2.25
N CYS A 107 13.50 -22.74 3.24
CA CYS A 107 14.77 -22.57 3.95
C CYS A 107 15.19 -23.88 4.66
N ALA A 108 14.25 -24.52 5.36
CA ALA A 108 14.50 -25.81 5.99
C ALA A 108 14.83 -26.92 4.98
N THR A 109 14.30 -26.84 3.76
CA THR A 109 14.63 -27.78 2.67
C THR A 109 16.07 -27.61 2.21
N HIS A 110 16.56 -26.37 2.05
CA HIS A 110 17.96 -26.12 1.71
C HIS A 110 18.93 -26.48 2.84
N LEU A 111 18.56 -26.23 4.10
CA LEU A 111 19.33 -26.70 5.26
C LEU A 111 19.44 -28.22 5.29
N ALA A 112 18.33 -28.93 5.04
CA ALA A 112 18.33 -30.40 4.95
C ALA A 112 19.15 -30.93 3.77
N ALA A 113 19.36 -30.12 2.73
CA ALA A 113 20.25 -30.43 1.60
C ALA A 113 21.74 -30.17 1.90
N GLY A 114 22.08 -29.67 3.09
CA GLY A 114 23.46 -29.46 3.54
C GLY A 114 24.04 -28.08 3.26
N HIS A 115 23.21 -27.10 2.89
CA HIS A 115 23.65 -25.70 2.79
C HIS A 115 23.84 -25.08 4.18
N ASP A 116 24.79 -24.14 4.29
CA ASP A 116 24.94 -23.32 5.51
C ASP A 116 23.74 -22.38 5.70
N HIS A 117 23.56 -21.84 6.91
CA HIS A 117 22.42 -21.00 7.28
C HIS A 117 22.20 -19.82 6.32
N ARG A 118 23.27 -19.12 5.98
CA ARG A 118 23.25 -17.94 5.11
C ARG A 118 22.87 -18.34 3.68
N GLU A 119 23.50 -19.37 3.14
CA GLU A 119 23.27 -19.84 1.77
C GLU A 119 21.87 -20.45 1.61
N ALA A 120 21.39 -21.20 2.61
CA ALA A 120 20.02 -21.72 2.63
C ALA A 120 19.01 -20.58 2.55
N PHE A 121 19.16 -19.55 3.40
CA PHE A 121 18.28 -18.38 3.38
C PHE A 121 18.39 -17.61 2.07
N ARG A 122 19.60 -17.34 1.57
CA ARG A 122 19.83 -16.65 0.29
C ARG A 122 19.13 -17.36 -0.87
N ARG A 123 19.26 -18.68 -0.98
CA ARG A 123 18.59 -19.48 -2.03
C ARG A 123 17.08 -19.39 -1.91
N THR A 124 16.54 -19.51 -0.70
CA THR A 124 15.11 -19.35 -0.43
C THR A 124 14.59 -18.01 -0.91
N VAL A 125 15.16 -16.90 -0.44
CA VAL A 125 14.64 -15.57 -0.79
C VAL A 125 14.91 -15.22 -2.25
N SER A 126 15.93 -15.80 -2.89
CA SER A 126 16.21 -15.60 -4.32
C SER A 126 15.13 -16.17 -5.23
N ALA A 127 14.46 -17.25 -4.79
CA ALA A 127 13.41 -17.92 -5.54
C ALA A 127 12.07 -17.16 -5.55
N PHE A 128 11.90 -16.12 -4.71
CA PHE A 128 10.62 -15.44 -4.54
C PHE A 128 10.38 -14.34 -5.56
N GLU A 129 9.19 -14.32 -6.14
CA GLU A 129 8.68 -13.18 -6.91
C GLU A 129 7.77 -12.33 -6.01
N GLY A 130 7.83 -11.00 -6.14
CA GLY A 130 7.03 -10.07 -5.35
C GLY A 130 7.85 -9.00 -4.62
N SER A 131 7.18 -8.23 -3.74
CA SER A 131 7.81 -7.24 -2.87
C SER A 131 7.67 -7.68 -1.42
N LEU A 132 8.81 -7.85 -0.75
CA LEU A 132 8.93 -8.66 0.47
C LEU A 132 9.92 -8.01 1.44
N ALA A 133 9.57 -7.97 2.73
CA ALA A 133 10.52 -7.84 3.83
C ALA A 133 10.37 -9.05 4.75
N ILE A 134 11.45 -9.80 4.93
CA ILE A 134 11.46 -11.09 5.62
C ILE A 134 12.44 -11.01 6.79
N GLY A 135 12.03 -11.52 7.95
CA GLY A 135 12.92 -11.85 9.06
C GLY A 135 12.84 -13.35 9.36
N ALA A 136 13.97 -14.02 9.51
CA ALA A 136 14.04 -15.46 9.77
C ALA A 136 15.10 -15.80 10.82
N MET A 137 14.80 -16.83 11.61
CA MET A 137 15.68 -17.39 12.64
C MET A 137 15.79 -18.90 12.44
N VAL A 138 16.97 -19.46 12.70
CA VAL A 138 17.20 -20.91 12.64
C VAL A 138 17.49 -21.43 14.05
N GLY A 139 16.84 -22.52 14.43
CA GLY A 139 16.80 -23.01 15.81
C GLY A 139 18.15 -23.44 16.40
N ASP A 140 19.14 -23.76 15.56
CA ASP A 140 20.51 -24.14 15.99
C ASP A 140 21.53 -22.99 15.86
N ALA A 141 21.08 -21.78 15.49
CA ALA A 141 21.90 -20.57 15.40
C ALA A 141 21.15 -19.36 16.01
N PRO A 142 20.86 -19.38 17.33
CA PRO A 142 20.08 -18.33 18.00
C PRO A 142 20.78 -16.96 18.06
N ASP A 143 22.10 -16.93 17.83
CA ASP A 143 22.93 -15.72 17.74
C ASP A 143 22.86 -15.03 16.36
N ARG A 144 22.12 -15.62 15.41
CA ARG A 144 21.99 -15.10 14.03
C ARG A 144 20.55 -14.72 13.73
N LEU A 145 20.38 -13.50 13.23
CA LEU A 145 19.11 -13.04 12.65
C LEU A 145 19.30 -12.74 11.17
N LEU A 146 18.45 -13.33 10.33
CA LEU A 146 18.52 -13.23 8.88
C LEU A 146 17.38 -12.36 8.35
N LEU A 147 17.72 -11.36 7.56
CA LEU A 147 16.80 -10.36 7.03
C LEU A 147 16.91 -10.30 5.51
N ALA A 148 15.81 -10.08 4.81
CA ALA A 148 15.82 -9.84 3.37
C ALA A 148 14.80 -8.77 2.98
N LEU A 149 15.16 -7.90 2.04
CA LEU A 149 14.29 -6.88 1.46
C LEU A 149 14.38 -6.92 -0.06
N ARG A 150 13.22 -7.04 -0.72
CA ARG A 150 13.06 -7.00 -2.19
C ARG A 150 11.89 -6.11 -2.56
N GLY A 151 12.10 -5.27 -3.56
CA GLY A 151 11.06 -4.38 -4.05
C GLY A 151 10.94 -3.10 -3.21
N SER A 152 10.23 -2.10 -3.74
CA SER A 152 10.02 -0.80 -3.09
C SER A 152 8.80 -0.76 -2.14
N GLY A 153 8.02 -1.84 -2.05
CA GLY A 153 6.73 -1.84 -1.35
C GLY A 153 6.84 -2.03 0.16
N GLN A 154 7.97 -2.52 0.66
CA GLN A 154 8.20 -2.84 2.06
C GLN A 154 9.41 -2.09 2.62
N GLY A 155 9.48 -1.94 3.94
CA GLY A 155 10.59 -1.32 4.65
C GLY A 155 11.20 -2.27 5.68
N LEU A 156 12.52 -2.14 5.90
CA LEU A 156 13.21 -2.84 6.98
C LEU A 156 14.38 -1.98 7.48
N TYR A 157 14.44 -1.82 8.80
CA TYR A 157 15.37 -0.94 9.50
C TYR A 157 16.05 -1.73 10.61
N VAL A 158 17.37 -1.62 10.71
CA VAL A 158 18.18 -2.25 11.74
C VAL A 158 18.74 -1.16 12.65
N GLY A 159 18.13 -0.97 13.82
CA GLY A 159 18.60 -0.07 14.86
C GLY A 159 19.78 -0.66 15.64
N LEU A 160 20.76 0.19 15.94
CA LEU A 160 21.93 -0.15 16.76
C LEU A 160 21.72 0.38 18.18
N ALA A 161 21.27 -0.48 19.10
CA ALA A 161 21.21 -0.17 20.53
C ALA A 161 22.54 -0.57 21.21
N GLU A 162 22.74 -0.24 22.49
CA GLU A 162 24.04 -0.45 23.15
C GLU A 162 24.52 -1.91 23.14
N ASP A 163 23.63 -2.86 23.36
CA ASP A 163 23.90 -4.30 23.46
C ASP A 163 22.92 -5.16 22.63
N ALA A 164 22.19 -4.55 21.69
CA ALA A 164 21.18 -5.23 20.88
C ALA A 164 21.06 -4.65 19.46
N PHE A 165 20.63 -5.49 18.53
CA PHE A 165 20.02 -5.02 17.28
C PHE A 165 18.51 -5.00 17.43
N VAL A 166 17.88 -3.89 17.06
CA VAL A 166 16.42 -3.76 17.06
C VAL A 166 15.96 -3.66 15.62
N VAL A 167 15.21 -4.65 15.15
CA VAL A 167 14.75 -4.69 13.76
C VAL A 167 13.27 -4.33 13.72
N ALA A 168 12.91 -3.41 12.83
CA ALA A 168 11.52 -3.02 12.62
C ALA A 168 11.25 -2.75 11.14
N SER A 169 10.00 -2.91 10.72
CA SER A 169 9.59 -2.55 9.36
C SER A 169 9.38 -1.04 9.15
N GLU A 170 9.42 -0.26 10.24
CA GLU A 170 9.44 1.20 10.20
C GLU A 170 10.32 1.81 11.32
N PRO A 171 10.85 3.04 11.13
CA PRO A 171 11.73 3.68 12.11
C PRO A 171 11.08 3.85 13.49
N TYR A 172 9.75 3.92 13.57
CA TYR A 172 9.03 4.03 14.84
C TYR A 172 9.33 2.87 15.79
N GLY A 173 9.62 1.68 15.25
CA GLY A 173 9.95 0.50 16.05
C GLY A 173 11.39 0.48 16.57
N VAL A 174 12.28 1.37 16.10
CA VAL A 174 13.68 1.43 16.56
C VAL A 174 13.93 2.61 17.53
N VAL A 175 13.22 3.72 17.36
CA VAL A 175 13.48 5.00 18.08
C VAL A 175 13.23 4.98 19.58
N GLU A 176 12.58 3.95 20.11
CA GLU A 176 12.50 3.73 21.56
C GLU A 176 13.83 3.30 22.17
N MET A 177 14.65 2.56 21.40
CA MET A 177 15.90 1.97 21.87
C MET A 177 17.13 2.71 21.34
N THR A 178 17.05 3.29 20.14
CA THR A 178 18.18 3.97 19.50
C THR A 178 17.72 4.96 18.44
N ASP A 179 18.43 6.08 18.29
CA ASP A 179 18.21 7.05 17.22
C ASP A 179 19.09 6.78 15.99
N GLU A 180 19.86 5.70 15.95
CA GLU A 180 20.73 5.34 14.83
C GLU A 180 20.35 3.99 14.23
N TYR A 181 20.15 3.94 12.91
CA TYR A 181 19.76 2.72 12.22
C TYR A 181 20.33 2.62 10.80
N LEU A 182 20.49 1.39 10.32
CA LEU A 182 20.69 1.07 8.91
C LEU A 182 19.32 0.91 8.23
N ARG A 183 19.07 1.67 7.16
CA ARG A 183 17.92 1.47 6.26
C ARG A 183 18.30 0.48 5.17
N MET A 184 17.55 -0.62 5.04
CA MET A 184 17.74 -1.54 3.92
C MET A 184 17.13 -0.99 2.63
N ASP A 185 17.70 -1.39 1.48
CA ASP A 185 17.29 -0.98 0.14
C ASP A 185 16.84 -2.21 -0.68
N GLY A 186 15.62 -2.15 -1.19
CA GLY A 186 14.99 -3.23 -1.97
C GLY A 186 15.14 -3.10 -3.50
N GLU A 187 15.65 -1.98 -4.01
CA GLU A 187 15.54 -1.55 -5.41
C GLU A 187 16.87 -1.22 -6.07
N THR A 188 17.85 -0.69 -5.34
CA THR A 188 19.13 -0.30 -5.93
C THR A 188 19.86 -1.54 -6.48
N PRO A 189 20.29 -1.52 -7.76
CA PRO A 189 21.12 -2.59 -8.31
C PRO A 189 22.37 -2.78 -7.46
N ALA A 190 22.69 -4.03 -7.14
CA ALA A 190 23.84 -4.30 -6.29
C ALA A 190 25.18 -3.91 -6.95
N ASP A 191 25.22 -3.71 -8.26
CA ASP A 191 26.32 -3.01 -8.94
C ASP A 191 25.77 -1.72 -9.58
N PRO A 192 26.15 -0.53 -9.10
CA PRO A 192 25.71 0.73 -9.68
C PRO A 192 26.10 0.91 -11.16
N ASP A 193 27.16 0.26 -11.62
CA ASP A 193 27.66 0.33 -12.99
C ASP A 193 26.98 -0.72 -13.91
N ASP A 194 26.24 -1.68 -13.35
CA ASP A 194 25.45 -2.68 -14.09
C ASP A 194 23.97 -2.61 -13.68
N PRO A 195 23.12 -1.88 -14.44
CA PRO A 195 21.69 -1.82 -14.20
C PRO A 195 20.95 -3.16 -14.23
N GLY A 196 21.56 -4.20 -14.81
CA GLY A 196 21.04 -5.57 -14.85
C GLY A 196 21.42 -6.42 -13.63
N ALA A 197 22.23 -5.88 -12.71
CA ALA A 197 22.62 -6.55 -11.48
C ALA A 197 21.41 -6.86 -10.58
N SER A 198 21.54 -7.89 -9.74
CA SER A 198 20.48 -8.27 -8.81
C SER A 198 20.09 -7.10 -7.91
N ARG A 199 18.78 -6.91 -7.69
CA ARG A 199 18.22 -5.90 -6.79
C ARG A 199 17.78 -6.51 -5.47
N GLY A 200 17.72 -5.67 -4.44
CA GLY A 200 17.39 -6.05 -3.08
C GLY A 200 18.60 -6.48 -2.25
N GLN A 201 18.38 -6.58 -0.95
CA GLN A 201 19.43 -6.79 0.05
C GLN A 201 19.08 -7.91 1.01
N ILE A 202 20.10 -8.66 1.42
CA ILE A 202 20.06 -9.65 2.50
C ILE A 202 20.99 -9.15 3.59
N VAL A 203 20.55 -9.18 4.84
CA VAL A 203 21.36 -8.79 6.01
C VAL A 203 21.38 -9.95 7.01
N GLU A 204 22.57 -10.28 7.48
CA GLU A 204 22.82 -11.20 8.60
C GLU A 204 23.33 -10.38 9.78
N LEU A 205 22.68 -10.54 10.93
CA LEU A 205 23.07 -9.89 12.19
C LEU A 205 23.71 -10.89 13.14
N ASP A 206 24.81 -10.47 13.76
CA ASP A 206 25.58 -11.24 14.75
C ASP A 206 25.34 -10.69 16.17
N ALA A 207 24.60 -11.42 16.99
CA ALA A 207 24.30 -11.01 18.35
C ALA A 207 25.56 -10.80 19.22
N ALA A 208 26.66 -11.49 18.93
CA ALA A 208 27.91 -11.33 19.68
C ALA A 208 28.59 -9.96 19.44
N LEU A 209 28.20 -9.26 18.37
CA LEU A 209 28.69 -7.94 17.97
C LEU A 209 27.55 -6.91 17.97
N ALA A 210 26.49 -7.17 18.74
CA ALA A 210 25.32 -6.32 18.82
C ALA A 210 25.67 -4.87 19.17
N GLY A 211 24.93 -3.93 18.58
CA GLY A 211 25.15 -2.49 18.75
C GLY A 211 26.27 -1.89 17.92
N THR A 212 26.99 -2.70 17.13
CA THR A 212 28.08 -2.23 16.28
C THR A 212 27.85 -2.57 14.80
N VAL A 213 28.39 -1.77 13.90
CA VAL A 213 28.34 -2.03 12.44
C VAL A 213 29.04 -3.33 12.07
N ASP A 214 30.06 -3.75 12.83
CA ASP A 214 30.81 -4.99 12.59
C ASP A 214 29.94 -6.24 12.74
N GLY A 215 28.84 -6.15 13.49
CA GLY A 215 27.84 -7.21 13.61
C GLY A 215 26.85 -7.29 12.45
N ILE A 216 26.97 -6.43 11.43
CA ILE A 216 26.07 -6.38 10.27
C ILE A 216 26.81 -6.86 9.01
N ARG A 217 26.33 -7.93 8.40
CA ARG A 217 26.80 -8.41 7.10
C ARG A 217 25.70 -8.26 6.07
N ARG A 218 25.96 -7.50 4.99
CA ARG A 218 24.98 -7.23 3.94
C ARG A 218 25.44 -7.85 2.62
N TYR A 219 24.51 -8.47 1.91
CA TYR A 219 24.74 -9.18 0.65
C TYR A 219 23.65 -8.84 -0.36
N SER A 220 23.97 -8.98 -1.63
CA SER A 220 22.98 -9.05 -2.71
C SER A 220 22.43 -10.47 -2.86
N TYR A 221 21.31 -10.59 -3.58
CA TYR A 221 20.70 -11.89 -3.87
C TYR A 221 21.60 -12.80 -4.72
N ASP A 222 22.45 -12.23 -5.59
CA ASP A 222 23.46 -12.98 -6.34
C ASP A 222 24.70 -13.39 -5.50
N GLY A 223 24.74 -13.03 -4.21
CA GLY A 223 25.77 -13.44 -3.26
C GLY A 223 26.98 -12.51 -3.14
N ARG A 224 26.98 -11.36 -3.82
CA ARG A 224 28.05 -10.35 -3.64
C ARG A 224 27.96 -9.69 -2.27
N ASN A 225 29.13 -9.43 -1.69
CA ASN A 225 29.24 -8.73 -0.41
C ASN A 225 29.05 -7.22 -0.62
N LEU A 226 28.15 -6.61 0.15
CA LEU A 226 27.84 -5.19 0.11
C LEU A 226 28.27 -4.56 1.44
N ILE A 227 29.48 -3.99 1.47
CA ILE A 227 30.10 -3.46 2.70
C ILE A 227 29.16 -2.44 3.37
N VAL A 228 29.01 -2.56 4.69
CA VAL A 228 28.30 -1.59 5.54
C VAL A 228 29.36 -0.82 6.33
N GLY A 229 29.27 0.50 6.33
CA GLY A 229 30.09 1.39 7.13
C GLY A 229 29.26 2.40 7.91
N ALA A 230 29.93 3.23 8.72
CA ALA A 230 29.27 4.28 9.50
C ALA A 230 28.52 5.31 8.64
N GLY A 231 28.91 5.47 7.36
CA GLY A 231 28.22 6.35 6.42
C GLY A 231 26.87 5.82 5.91
N ASP A 232 26.58 4.53 6.10
CA ASP A 232 25.28 3.93 5.76
C ASP A 232 24.23 4.14 6.88
N LEU A 233 24.68 4.55 8.07
CA LEU A 233 23.80 4.77 9.21
C LEU A 233 23.06 6.11 9.10
N VAL A 234 21.77 6.07 9.39
CA VAL A 234 20.88 7.21 9.38
C VAL A 234 20.49 7.52 10.82
N ARG A 235 20.56 8.81 11.18
CA ARG A 235 20.02 9.29 12.44
C ARG A 235 18.53 9.60 12.29
N ALA A 236 17.71 9.01 13.14
CA ALA A 236 16.28 9.28 13.21
C ALA A 236 16.03 10.76 13.53
N GLU A 237 15.18 11.38 12.72
CA GLU A 237 14.70 12.75 12.95
C GLU A 237 13.39 12.81 13.75
N ILE A 238 12.93 11.65 14.21
CA ILE A 238 11.72 11.46 15.00
C ILE A 238 12.12 10.87 16.36
N THR A 239 11.28 11.09 17.36
CA THR A 239 11.46 10.62 18.72
C THR A 239 10.21 9.91 19.21
N THR A 240 10.31 9.20 20.34
CA THR A 240 9.15 8.58 20.99
C THR A 240 8.03 9.57 21.34
N ARG A 241 8.36 10.86 21.52
CA ARG A 241 7.35 11.91 21.77
C ARG A 241 6.45 12.17 20.57
N ASP A 242 6.97 11.98 19.35
CA ASP A 242 6.23 12.25 18.12
C ASP A 242 5.18 11.16 17.84
N ILE A 243 5.36 9.96 18.42
CA ILE A 243 4.47 8.79 18.29
C ILE A 243 3.69 8.45 19.57
N ASP A 244 3.83 9.27 20.62
CA ASP A 244 3.11 9.08 21.87
C ASP A 244 1.63 9.50 21.71
N ARG A 245 0.70 8.67 22.22
CA ARG A 245 -0.74 8.99 22.25
C ARG A 245 -1.05 10.01 23.36
N GLY A 246 -0.21 10.10 24.38
CA GLY A 246 -0.47 10.89 25.59
C GLY A 246 -1.78 10.48 26.26
N ASP A 247 -2.50 11.45 26.83
CA ASP A 247 -3.77 11.24 27.54
C ASP A 247 -4.99 11.11 26.60
N HIS A 248 -4.79 11.10 25.29
CA HIS A 248 -5.88 10.95 24.34
C HIS A 248 -6.38 9.50 24.31
N PRO A 249 -7.70 9.27 24.21
CA PRO A 249 -8.26 7.92 24.09
C PRO A 249 -7.85 7.25 22.76
N HIS A 250 -7.70 8.04 21.71
CA HIS A 250 -7.37 7.58 20.35
C HIS A 250 -6.36 8.52 19.70
N PHE A 251 -5.45 7.98 18.89
CA PHE A 251 -4.55 8.78 18.04
C PHE A 251 -5.33 9.68 17.08
N LEU A 252 -6.44 9.20 16.52
CA LEU A 252 -7.27 10.03 15.63
C LEU A 252 -7.71 11.34 16.31
N LEU A 253 -8.19 11.27 17.56
CA LEU A 253 -8.63 12.46 18.28
C LEU A 253 -7.46 13.39 18.63
N LYS A 254 -6.31 12.82 19.00
CA LYS A 254 -5.07 13.58 19.20
C LYS A 254 -4.73 14.38 17.94
N GLU A 255 -4.72 13.71 16.79
CA GLU A 255 -4.30 14.30 15.52
C GLU A 255 -5.28 15.35 14.99
N ILE A 256 -6.60 15.14 15.17
CA ILE A 256 -7.60 16.20 14.95
C ILE A 256 -7.31 17.41 15.85
N GLY A 257 -6.99 17.18 17.13
CA GLY A 257 -6.63 18.22 18.10
C GLY A 257 -5.33 18.97 17.77
N GLU A 258 -4.36 18.28 17.16
CA GLU A 258 -3.05 18.85 16.76
C GLU A 258 -3.10 19.59 15.42
N SER A 259 -4.17 19.40 14.63
CA SER A 259 -4.33 19.98 13.30
C SER A 259 -4.10 21.50 13.22
N PRO A 260 -4.59 22.34 14.16
CA PRO A 260 -4.29 23.77 14.16
C PRO A 260 -2.78 24.08 14.28
N ALA A 261 -2.07 23.33 15.14
CA ALA A 261 -0.63 23.50 15.32
C ALA A 261 0.13 23.05 14.07
N SER A 262 -0.28 21.95 13.45
CA SER A 262 0.27 21.46 12.19
C SER A 262 0.12 22.48 11.04
N VAL A 263 -1.05 23.14 10.96
CA VAL A 263 -1.28 24.24 10.00
C VAL A 263 -0.35 25.44 10.31
N ARG A 264 -0.24 25.86 11.57
CA ARG A 264 0.71 26.95 11.95
C ARG A 264 2.14 26.62 11.56
N SER A 265 2.58 25.38 11.80
CA SER A 265 3.91 24.91 11.40
C SER A 265 4.07 24.88 9.88
N THR A 266 3.01 24.54 9.13
CA THR A 266 3.01 24.60 7.67
C THR A 266 3.18 26.03 7.15
N LEU A 267 2.62 27.03 7.83
CA LEU A 267 2.77 28.44 7.46
C LEU A 267 4.11 29.05 7.88
N ARG A 268 4.68 28.56 8.98
CA ARG A 268 5.88 29.13 9.61
C ARG A 268 7.05 29.25 8.64
N GLY A 269 7.58 30.47 8.49
CA GLY A 269 8.71 30.78 7.62
C GLY A 269 8.39 30.77 6.12
N ARG A 270 7.19 30.33 5.71
CA ARG A 270 6.72 30.29 4.32
C ARG A 270 5.74 31.40 4.01
N LEU A 271 4.98 31.86 5.01
CA LEU A 271 4.15 33.06 4.95
C LEU A 271 4.78 34.11 5.86
N SER A 272 5.10 35.28 5.31
CA SER A 272 5.75 36.37 6.04
C SER A 272 5.03 37.70 5.80
N GLY A 273 5.13 38.62 6.75
CA GLY A 273 4.44 39.91 6.71
C GLY A 273 3.46 40.08 7.87
N ASP A 274 2.67 41.13 7.79
CA ASP A 274 1.65 41.47 8.79
C ASP A 274 0.42 42.11 8.14
N ALA A 275 -0.64 42.33 8.93
CA ALA A 275 -1.88 42.90 8.43
C ALA A 275 -1.74 44.35 7.89
N ALA A 276 -0.69 45.07 8.26
CA ALA A 276 -0.46 46.46 7.84
C ALA A 276 0.34 46.56 6.54
N GLY A 277 1.32 45.68 6.34
CA GLY A 277 2.20 45.60 5.17
C GLY A 277 1.80 44.57 4.12
N GLY A 278 0.82 43.71 4.43
CA GLY A 278 0.42 42.58 3.60
C GLY A 278 1.27 41.34 3.85
N PHE A 279 0.79 40.21 3.36
CA PHE A 279 1.46 38.92 3.46
C PHE A 279 2.09 38.51 2.13
N GLU A 280 3.27 37.89 2.20
CA GLU A 280 4.05 37.39 1.07
C GLU A 280 4.40 35.91 1.29
N VAL A 281 4.28 35.11 0.23
CA VAL A 281 4.67 33.70 0.24
C VAL A 281 6.12 33.58 -0.22
N ARG A 282 6.94 32.91 0.60
CA ARG A 282 8.35 32.64 0.31
C ARG A 282 8.64 31.16 0.44
N LEU A 283 8.74 30.48 -0.70
CA LEU A 283 9.18 29.10 -0.76
C LEU A 283 10.65 29.04 -1.19
N GLY A 284 11.46 28.28 -0.45
CA GLY A 284 12.89 28.10 -0.72
C GLY A 284 13.16 27.29 -1.99
N GLU A 285 14.42 27.23 -2.40
CA GLU A 285 14.87 26.48 -3.59
C GLU A 285 14.52 24.99 -3.52
N ALA A 286 14.45 24.41 -2.31
CA ALA A 286 14.02 23.03 -2.12
C ALA A 286 12.61 22.76 -2.64
N ALA A 287 11.69 23.73 -2.61
CA ALA A 287 10.31 23.56 -3.06
C ALA A 287 10.14 23.91 -4.56
N LEU A 288 10.83 24.95 -5.02
CA LEU A 288 10.85 25.38 -6.42
C LEU A 288 12.28 25.77 -6.80
N GLY A 289 13.02 24.81 -7.36
CA GLY A 289 14.41 25.01 -7.80
C GLY A 289 14.51 25.92 -9.03
N VAL A 290 15.73 26.36 -9.35
CA VAL A 290 16.00 27.29 -10.46
C VAL A 290 15.46 26.75 -11.80
N GLY A 291 15.77 25.51 -12.15
CA GLY A 291 15.33 24.91 -13.41
C GLY A 291 13.80 24.85 -13.54
N LEU A 292 13.09 24.55 -12.45
CA LEU A 292 11.61 24.53 -12.47
C LEU A 292 11.03 25.95 -12.61
N ARG A 293 11.64 26.96 -11.98
CA ARG A 293 11.23 28.37 -12.16
C ARG A 293 11.46 28.85 -13.59
N ASP A 294 12.56 28.41 -14.21
CA ASP A 294 12.84 28.71 -15.62
C ASP A 294 11.82 28.03 -16.54
N ASP A 295 11.48 26.77 -16.29
CA ASP A 295 10.46 26.02 -17.05
C ASP A 295 9.07 26.68 -16.94
N LEU A 296 8.73 27.22 -15.77
CA LEU A 296 7.47 27.96 -15.53
C LEU A 296 7.46 29.33 -16.23
N SER A 297 8.51 30.14 -16.05
CA SER A 297 8.60 31.49 -16.62
C SER A 297 8.75 31.51 -18.15
N SER A 298 9.39 30.50 -18.73
CA SER A 298 9.53 30.34 -20.19
C SER A 298 8.28 29.82 -20.88
N GLY A 299 7.30 29.31 -20.12
CA GLY A 299 6.10 28.66 -20.65
C GLY A 299 6.35 27.24 -21.20
N ALA A 300 7.46 26.60 -20.81
CA ALA A 300 7.70 25.20 -21.14
C ALA A 300 6.64 24.29 -20.50
N VAL A 301 6.25 24.59 -19.26
CA VAL A 301 5.13 23.92 -18.59
C VAL A 301 3.81 24.49 -19.08
N ARG A 302 2.96 23.63 -19.66
CA ARG A 302 1.60 23.99 -20.12
C ARG A 302 0.50 23.28 -19.35
N ARG A 303 0.82 22.20 -18.64
CA ARG A 303 -0.14 21.39 -17.90
C ARG A 303 0.34 21.14 -16.48
N LEU A 304 -0.55 21.32 -15.52
CA LEU A 304 -0.33 20.96 -14.13
C LEU A 304 -1.28 19.84 -13.74
N LEU A 305 -0.73 18.69 -13.36
CA LEU A 305 -1.51 17.55 -12.89
C LEU A 305 -1.25 17.35 -11.41
N VAL A 306 -2.28 17.53 -10.59
CA VAL A 306 -2.19 17.30 -9.14
C VAL A 306 -2.69 15.89 -8.84
N ILE A 307 -1.85 15.07 -8.24
CA ILE A 307 -2.14 13.65 -7.97
C ILE A 307 -1.99 13.29 -6.50
N GLY A 308 -2.69 12.24 -6.10
CA GLY A 308 -2.60 11.61 -4.79
C GLY A 308 -3.47 10.36 -4.73
N GLN A 309 -3.62 9.76 -3.55
CA GLN A 309 -4.55 8.65 -3.31
C GLN A 309 -5.39 8.88 -2.05
N GLY A 310 -6.64 8.41 -2.05
CA GLY A 310 -7.56 8.57 -0.92
C GLY A 310 -7.73 10.04 -0.49
N THR A 311 -7.54 10.33 0.80
CA THR A 311 -7.57 11.70 1.37
C THR A 311 -6.59 12.65 0.64
N ALA A 312 -5.41 12.18 0.21
CA ALA A 312 -4.45 13.01 -0.53
C ALA A 312 -4.96 13.36 -1.95
N ALA A 313 -5.75 12.49 -2.58
CA ALA A 313 -6.43 12.81 -3.84
C ALA A 313 -7.53 13.86 -3.65
N VAL A 314 -8.19 13.89 -2.49
CA VAL A 314 -9.14 14.96 -2.15
C VAL A 314 -8.42 16.28 -1.89
N ALA A 315 -7.30 16.25 -1.15
CA ALA A 315 -6.44 17.42 -1.00
C ALA A 315 -5.95 17.94 -2.36
N ALA A 316 -5.57 17.06 -3.29
CA ALA A 316 -5.17 17.41 -4.65
C ALA A 316 -6.25 18.22 -5.41
N ILE A 317 -7.54 17.95 -5.18
CA ILE A 317 -8.64 18.75 -5.75
C ILE A 317 -8.61 20.19 -5.21
N ALA A 318 -8.37 20.38 -3.92
CA ALA A 318 -8.25 21.71 -3.30
C ALA A 318 -7.01 22.45 -3.82
N VAL A 319 -5.87 21.75 -3.93
CA VAL A 319 -4.63 22.31 -4.48
C VAL A 319 -4.83 22.73 -5.94
N ALA A 320 -5.46 21.89 -6.77
CA ALA A 320 -5.78 22.25 -8.15
C ALA A 320 -6.76 23.43 -8.23
N GLY A 321 -7.73 23.52 -7.32
CA GLY A 321 -8.61 24.70 -7.20
C GLY A 321 -7.82 25.98 -6.92
N SER A 322 -6.86 25.92 -6.00
CA SER A 322 -5.98 27.04 -5.65
C SER A 322 -5.06 27.45 -6.80
N LEU A 323 -4.47 26.47 -7.49
CA LEU A 323 -3.67 26.70 -8.70
C LEU A 323 -4.50 27.39 -9.80
N ARG A 324 -5.74 26.96 -10.05
CA ARG A 324 -6.63 27.62 -11.03
C ARG A 324 -6.95 29.06 -10.65
N ALA A 325 -7.13 29.34 -9.36
CA ALA A 325 -7.41 30.69 -8.87
C ALA A 325 -6.20 31.63 -9.02
N GLU A 326 -4.99 31.12 -8.85
CA GLU A 326 -3.75 31.91 -8.97
C GLU A 326 -3.25 32.05 -10.42
N LEU A 327 -3.54 31.07 -11.29
CA LEU A 327 -3.12 31.05 -12.69
C LEU A 327 -4.13 31.72 -13.64
N VAL A 328 -4.96 32.64 -13.15
CA VAL A 328 -5.95 33.34 -13.96
C VAL A 328 -5.27 34.13 -15.10
N GLY A 329 -5.75 33.93 -16.32
CA GLY A 329 -5.17 34.55 -17.52
C GLY A 329 -4.00 33.77 -18.14
N SER A 330 -3.57 32.66 -17.52
CA SER A 330 -2.58 31.74 -18.09
C SER A 330 -3.22 30.76 -19.09
N PRO A 331 -2.52 30.31 -20.14
CA PRO A 331 -2.95 29.19 -20.98
C PRO A 331 -2.78 27.83 -20.30
N MET A 332 -2.18 27.78 -19.11
CA MET A 332 -1.91 26.53 -18.40
C MET A 332 -3.19 25.81 -17.98
N VAL A 333 -3.26 24.50 -18.24
CA VAL A 333 -4.39 23.66 -17.83
C VAL A 333 -4.06 22.96 -16.52
N VAL A 334 -4.93 23.09 -15.53
CA VAL A 334 -4.77 22.45 -14.21
C VAL A 334 -5.85 21.38 -14.03
N GLU A 335 -5.42 20.16 -13.70
CA GLU A 335 -6.31 19.01 -13.46
C GLU A 335 -5.91 18.30 -12.15
N ALA A 336 -6.88 17.67 -11.49
CA ALA A 336 -6.64 16.81 -10.34
C ALA A 336 -7.24 15.43 -10.60
N MET A 337 -6.49 14.38 -10.29
CA MET A 337 -6.93 12.99 -10.45
C MET A 337 -6.18 12.05 -9.50
N PRO A 338 -6.74 10.87 -9.18
CA PRO A 338 -5.98 9.83 -8.51
C PRO A 338 -4.71 9.47 -9.28
N ALA A 339 -3.62 9.14 -8.57
CA ALA A 339 -2.36 8.79 -9.21
C ALA A 339 -2.48 7.57 -10.16
N THR A 340 -3.37 6.63 -9.82
CA THR A 340 -3.70 5.45 -10.63
C THR A 340 -4.45 5.79 -11.91
N GLU A 341 -5.29 6.83 -11.92
CA GLU A 341 -5.97 7.28 -13.14
C GLU A 341 -4.95 7.88 -14.14
N LEU A 342 -3.97 8.63 -13.62
CA LEU A 342 -2.89 9.15 -14.46
C LEU A 342 -2.06 8.02 -15.05
N SER A 343 -1.53 7.09 -14.25
CA SER A 343 -0.73 5.97 -14.78
C SER A 343 -1.53 4.95 -15.59
N GLY A 344 -2.83 4.82 -15.30
CA GLY A 344 -3.80 4.00 -16.02
C GLY A 344 -4.09 4.52 -17.42
N PHE A 345 -4.41 5.81 -17.54
CA PHE A 345 -5.08 6.35 -18.73
C PHE A 345 -4.55 7.71 -19.20
N GLY A 346 -3.83 8.45 -18.36
CA GLY A 346 -3.40 9.83 -18.62
C GLY A 346 -1.97 9.99 -19.14
N LEU A 347 -1.18 8.92 -19.25
CA LEU A 347 0.21 8.97 -19.72
C LEU A 347 0.29 9.20 -21.24
N THR A 348 1.16 10.13 -21.66
CA THR A 348 1.55 10.34 -23.06
C THR A 348 2.97 9.85 -23.31
N ALA A 349 3.43 9.80 -24.57
CA ALA A 349 4.80 9.39 -24.86
C ALA A 349 5.83 10.44 -24.37
N ASP A 350 5.49 11.72 -24.53
CA ASP A 350 6.25 12.87 -24.06
C ASP A 350 5.38 13.64 -23.06
N MET A 351 5.95 13.93 -21.90
CA MET A 351 5.34 14.70 -20.82
C MET A 351 6.23 15.86 -20.36
N SER A 352 7.19 16.28 -21.19
CA SER A 352 8.11 17.39 -20.89
C SER A 352 7.42 18.75 -20.66
N ASP A 353 6.18 18.93 -21.13
CA ASP A 353 5.36 20.11 -20.88
C ASP A 353 4.45 20.01 -19.64
N VAL A 354 4.63 18.97 -18.83
CA VAL A 354 3.81 18.65 -17.66
C VAL A 354 4.59 18.86 -16.36
N LEU A 355 3.97 19.59 -15.43
CA LEU A 355 4.35 19.62 -14.01
C LEU A 355 3.35 18.77 -13.23
N VAL A 356 3.84 17.76 -12.53
CA VAL A 356 3.06 16.93 -11.62
C VAL A 356 3.26 17.42 -10.19
N VAL A 357 2.16 17.70 -9.48
CA VAL A 357 2.18 17.97 -8.04
C VAL A 357 1.72 16.70 -7.32
N ALA A 358 2.65 15.97 -6.72
CA ALA A 358 2.38 14.71 -6.03
C ALA A 358 2.12 14.95 -4.54
N VAL A 359 0.90 14.66 -4.09
CA VAL A 359 0.47 14.84 -2.69
C VAL A 359 0.48 13.48 -1.99
N SER A 360 1.24 13.35 -0.91
CA SER A 360 1.29 12.12 -0.09
C SER A 360 1.63 12.46 1.36
N GLN A 361 1.01 11.78 2.34
CA GLN A 361 1.41 11.95 3.74
C GLN A 361 2.74 11.22 4.02
N SER A 362 2.81 9.92 3.68
CA SER A 362 3.96 9.08 4.01
C SER A 362 5.13 9.23 3.04
N GLY A 363 4.88 9.70 1.81
CA GLY A 363 5.86 9.71 0.72
C GLY A 363 6.30 8.30 0.28
N THR A 364 5.64 7.25 0.78
CA THR A 364 5.91 5.84 0.45
C THR A 364 4.75 5.17 -0.25
N THR A 365 3.64 5.90 -0.52
CA THR A 365 2.46 5.34 -1.20
C THR A 365 2.85 4.79 -2.58
N THR A 366 2.84 3.47 -2.72
CA THR A 366 3.35 2.75 -3.90
C THR A 366 2.74 3.28 -5.20
N ASP A 367 1.42 3.43 -5.24
CA ASP A 367 0.71 3.92 -6.43
C ASP A 367 1.14 5.33 -6.85
N THR A 368 1.43 6.19 -5.88
CA THR A 368 1.86 7.56 -6.15
C THR A 368 3.31 7.58 -6.62
N ASN A 369 4.20 6.87 -5.91
CA ASN A 369 5.61 6.77 -6.26
C ASN A 369 5.82 6.15 -7.65
N ARG A 370 5.08 5.09 -7.97
CA ARG A 370 5.16 4.47 -9.29
C ARG A 370 4.66 5.39 -10.40
N THR A 371 3.54 6.09 -10.19
CA THR A 371 3.09 7.10 -11.16
C THR A 371 4.14 8.20 -11.35
N VAL A 372 4.82 8.61 -10.28
CA VAL A 372 5.92 9.60 -10.33
C VAL A 372 7.09 9.09 -11.17
N ASP A 373 7.53 7.84 -11.00
CA ASP A 373 8.60 7.26 -11.84
C ASP A 373 8.19 7.28 -13.32
N LEU A 374 6.91 7.01 -13.60
CA LEU A 374 6.37 6.93 -14.95
C LEU A 374 6.28 8.27 -15.66
N VAL A 375 5.88 9.32 -14.97
CA VAL A 375 5.83 10.66 -15.58
C VAL A 375 7.23 11.23 -15.75
N ARG A 376 8.15 10.96 -14.81
CA ARG A 376 9.56 11.40 -14.89
C ARG A 376 10.31 10.75 -16.04
N SER A 377 10.15 9.44 -16.23
CA SER A 377 10.74 8.74 -17.38
C SER A 377 10.25 9.26 -18.74
N ARG A 378 9.16 10.04 -18.76
CA ARG A 378 8.60 10.73 -19.94
C ARG A 378 8.91 12.23 -19.97
N GLY A 379 9.78 12.71 -19.07
CA GLY A 379 10.27 14.10 -19.05
C GLY A 379 9.47 15.06 -18.17
N ALA A 380 8.41 14.61 -17.48
CA ALA A 380 7.65 15.50 -16.60
C ALA A 380 8.47 15.98 -15.40
N ARG A 381 8.19 17.21 -14.95
CA ARG A 381 8.68 17.75 -13.67
C ARG A 381 7.77 17.32 -12.53
N VAL A 382 8.32 17.13 -11.34
CA VAL A 382 7.58 16.70 -10.15
C VAL A 382 7.86 17.59 -8.95
N VAL A 383 6.80 18.11 -8.32
CA VAL A 383 6.86 18.75 -7.00
C VAL A 383 6.06 17.90 -6.02
N ALA A 384 6.67 17.48 -4.91
CA ALA A 384 5.98 16.75 -3.86
C ALA A 384 5.48 17.68 -2.76
N ILE A 385 4.24 17.46 -2.31
CA ILE A 385 3.73 17.95 -1.02
C ILE A 385 3.68 16.74 -0.09
N VAL A 386 4.60 16.71 0.88
CA VAL A 386 4.84 15.51 1.70
C VAL A 386 5.07 15.83 3.17
N ASN A 387 4.68 14.94 4.07
CA ASN A 387 4.96 15.12 5.49
C ASN A 387 6.26 14.43 5.90
N ARG A 388 6.49 13.18 5.48
CA ARG A 388 7.69 12.43 5.90
C ARG A 388 8.96 12.87 5.17
N ARG A 389 9.97 13.32 5.92
CA ARG A 389 11.34 13.54 5.43
C ARG A 389 11.99 12.22 5.00
N ASN A 390 12.93 12.30 4.04
CA ASN A 390 13.70 11.16 3.53
C ASN A 390 12.83 9.97 3.05
N SER A 391 11.63 10.27 2.57
CA SER A 391 10.75 9.29 1.94
C SER A 391 11.07 9.16 0.46
N ASP A 392 10.72 8.03 -0.15
CA ASP A 392 10.99 7.76 -1.57
C ASP A 392 10.51 8.88 -2.50
N LEU A 393 9.34 9.47 -2.21
CA LEU A 393 8.79 10.54 -3.02
C LEU A 393 9.67 11.80 -3.00
N VAL A 394 10.36 12.07 -1.89
CA VAL A 394 11.30 13.21 -1.75
C VAL A 394 12.45 13.04 -2.74
N ASP A 395 13.05 11.86 -2.78
CA ASP A 395 14.20 11.57 -3.65
C ASP A 395 13.82 11.58 -5.13
N ARG A 396 12.56 11.28 -5.43
CA ARG A 396 11.98 11.23 -6.78
C ARG A 396 11.35 12.56 -7.21
N SER A 397 11.56 13.67 -6.51
CA SER A 397 10.93 14.97 -6.86
C SER A 397 11.96 16.03 -7.25
N ASP A 398 11.62 16.90 -8.21
CA ASP A 398 12.41 18.09 -8.55
C ASP A 398 12.24 19.23 -7.53
N GLY A 399 11.13 19.21 -6.77
CA GLY A 399 10.85 20.13 -5.67
C GLY A 399 10.04 19.45 -4.56
N VAL A 400 10.25 19.87 -3.32
CA VAL A 400 9.61 19.28 -2.14
C VAL A 400 9.13 20.38 -1.21
N LEU A 401 7.84 20.33 -0.89
CA LEU A 401 7.19 21.18 0.09
C LEU A 401 6.70 20.33 1.26
N TYR A 402 7.40 20.45 2.39
CA TYR A 402 7.01 19.73 3.59
C TYR A 402 5.76 20.34 4.25
N THR A 403 4.81 19.50 4.64
CA THR A 403 3.76 19.90 5.60
C THR A 403 4.34 19.94 7.01
N SER A 404 3.79 20.82 7.86
CA SER A 404 4.34 21.10 9.19
C SER A 404 5.85 21.41 9.11
N ASP A 405 6.66 20.75 9.94
CA ASP A 405 8.13 20.72 9.90
C ASP A 405 8.70 19.41 9.32
N GLY A 406 7.85 18.54 8.79
CA GLY A 406 8.20 17.23 8.25
C GLY A 406 8.50 16.14 9.28
N ARG A 407 8.20 16.37 10.57
CA ARG A 407 8.37 15.41 11.68
C ARG A 407 7.04 15.03 12.34
N ASP A 408 5.95 15.66 11.92
CA ASP A 408 4.63 15.53 12.51
C ASP A 408 3.95 14.20 12.14
N VAL A 409 4.37 13.10 12.78
CA VAL A 409 3.90 11.73 12.47
C VAL A 409 2.40 11.60 12.67
N GLU A 410 1.73 10.95 11.71
CA GLU A 410 0.33 10.56 11.79
C GLU A 410 0.29 9.03 12.02
N MET A 411 -0.16 8.64 13.20
CA MET A 411 -0.24 7.25 13.67
C MET A 411 -1.63 6.65 13.42
N SER A 412 -2.68 7.46 13.44
CA SER A 412 -4.01 6.97 13.09
C SER A 412 -4.04 6.52 11.63
N VAL A 413 -4.75 5.42 11.37
CA VAL A 413 -4.97 4.98 10.00
C VAL A 413 -5.82 6.03 9.26
N ALA A 414 -6.86 6.60 9.86
CA ALA A 414 -7.60 7.67 9.18
C ALA A 414 -6.80 8.99 9.21
N SER A 415 -6.41 9.49 8.02
CA SER A 415 -5.68 10.76 7.92
C SER A 415 -6.54 11.96 8.32
N THR A 416 -5.96 12.91 9.07
CA THR A 416 -6.60 14.11 9.62
C THR A 416 -5.69 15.35 9.44
N LYS A 417 -4.69 15.56 10.31
CA LYS A 417 -3.77 16.72 10.27
C LYS A 417 -3.04 16.84 8.95
N ALA A 418 -2.69 15.72 8.30
CA ALA A 418 -2.02 15.75 7.01
C ALA A 418 -2.89 16.37 5.92
N PHE A 419 -4.20 16.15 5.91
CA PHE A 419 -5.11 16.77 4.94
C PHE A 419 -5.06 18.31 5.02
N TYR A 420 -5.18 18.87 6.22
CA TYR A 420 -5.15 20.31 6.44
C TYR A 420 -3.80 20.92 6.04
N GLY A 421 -2.70 20.27 6.44
CA GLY A 421 -1.36 20.65 6.05
C GLY A 421 -1.18 20.64 4.53
N GLN A 422 -1.66 19.59 3.84
CA GLN A 422 -1.55 19.46 2.38
C GLN A 422 -2.34 20.55 1.65
N VAL A 423 -3.56 20.87 2.10
CA VAL A 423 -4.38 21.95 1.53
C VAL A 423 -3.67 23.29 1.65
N VAL A 424 -3.19 23.63 2.85
CA VAL A 424 -2.50 24.90 3.12
C VAL A 424 -1.17 25.00 2.38
N ALA A 425 -0.38 23.93 2.37
CA ALA A 425 0.85 23.85 1.59
C ALA A 425 0.57 24.04 0.09
N GLY A 426 -0.50 23.43 -0.43
CA GLY A 426 -0.92 23.60 -1.82
C GLY A 426 -1.36 25.01 -2.18
N MET A 427 -1.99 25.74 -1.25
CA MET A 427 -2.31 27.16 -1.43
C MET A 427 -1.05 28.03 -1.52
N LEU A 428 -0.05 27.78 -0.66
CA LEU A 428 1.24 28.46 -0.74
C LEU A 428 1.98 28.12 -2.04
N LEU A 429 1.95 26.85 -2.46
CA LEU A 429 2.53 26.43 -3.73
C LEU A 429 1.86 27.12 -4.92
N ALA A 430 0.53 27.27 -4.90
CA ALA A 430 -0.19 27.95 -5.96
C ALA A 430 0.26 29.40 -6.18
N VAL A 431 0.43 30.15 -5.08
CA VAL A 431 0.97 31.52 -5.14
C VAL A 431 2.39 31.51 -5.70
N ALA A 432 3.25 30.63 -5.19
CA ALA A 432 4.65 30.57 -5.62
C ALA A 432 4.81 30.13 -7.09
N VAL A 433 3.93 29.26 -7.60
CA VAL A 433 3.91 28.85 -9.01
C VAL A 433 3.48 30.02 -9.90
N ALA A 434 2.44 30.77 -9.52
CA ALA A 434 2.03 31.96 -10.26
C ALA A 434 3.12 33.04 -10.29
N ASP A 435 3.79 33.27 -9.16
CA ASP A 435 4.90 34.22 -9.07
C ASP A 435 6.09 33.76 -9.93
N ALA A 436 6.44 32.47 -9.90
CA ALA A 436 7.49 31.90 -10.74
C ALA A 436 7.15 31.97 -12.24
N ALA A 437 5.88 31.86 -12.61
CA ALA A 437 5.40 32.04 -13.98
C ALA A 437 5.29 33.52 -14.40
N GLY A 438 5.57 34.48 -13.50
CA GLY A 438 5.44 35.92 -13.78
C GLY A 438 4.00 36.40 -13.95
N LEU A 439 3.04 35.71 -13.32
CA LEU A 439 1.61 36.02 -13.40
C LEU A 439 1.18 36.96 -12.25
N PRO A 440 0.15 37.80 -12.45
CA PRO A 440 -0.31 38.74 -11.43
C PRO A 440 -0.99 38.07 -10.21
N GLY A 441 -1.39 36.80 -10.34
CA GLY A 441 -2.09 36.07 -9.28
C GLY A 441 -3.58 36.38 -9.18
N SER A 442 -4.22 35.75 -8.19
CA SER A 442 -5.62 36.02 -7.85
C SER A 442 -5.81 37.46 -7.34
N PRO A 443 -6.86 38.18 -7.77
CA PRO A 443 -7.23 39.47 -7.19
C PRO A 443 -7.53 39.41 -5.68
N ASP A 444 -7.98 38.26 -5.20
CA ASP A 444 -8.36 38.01 -3.80
C ASP A 444 -7.20 37.42 -2.97
N ARG A 445 -6.01 37.30 -3.56
CA ARG A 445 -4.81 36.76 -2.89
C ARG A 445 -4.53 37.42 -1.53
N PRO A 446 -4.60 38.77 -1.35
CA PRO A 446 -4.34 39.39 -0.05
C PRO A 446 -5.32 38.94 1.05
N GLY A 447 -6.60 38.80 0.71
CA GLY A 447 -7.64 38.33 1.63
C GLY A 447 -7.43 36.87 2.02
N LEU A 448 -7.09 36.02 1.04
CA LEU A 448 -6.77 34.60 1.27
C LEU A 448 -5.56 34.43 2.20
N LEU A 449 -4.47 35.17 1.96
CA LEU A 449 -3.25 35.07 2.77
C LEU A 449 -3.46 35.55 4.21
N ALA A 450 -4.24 36.62 4.41
CA ALA A 450 -4.65 37.04 5.75
C ALA A 450 -5.50 35.97 6.45
N GLY A 451 -6.46 35.39 5.73
CA GLY A 451 -7.29 34.30 6.24
C GLY A 451 -6.50 33.05 6.63
N LEU A 452 -5.40 32.74 5.94
CA LEU A 452 -4.53 31.61 6.31
C LEU A 452 -3.88 31.80 7.69
N VAL A 453 -3.56 33.03 8.07
CA VAL A 453 -2.99 33.35 9.40
C VAL A 453 -4.02 33.16 10.50
N GLU A 454 -5.29 33.51 10.24
CA GLU A 454 -6.40 33.41 11.20
C GLU A 454 -6.98 31.99 11.29
N LEU A 455 -6.84 31.18 10.24
CA LEU A 455 -7.43 29.85 10.14
C LEU A 455 -7.13 28.93 11.34
N PRO A 456 -5.89 28.82 11.85
CA PRO A 456 -5.61 27.97 13.02
C PRO A 456 -6.43 28.34 14.26
N ASP A 457 -6.68 29.63 14.49
CA ASP A 457 -7.45 30.07 15.66
C ASP A 457 -8.92 29.70 15.50
N ALA A 458 -9.47 29.86 14.29
CA ALA A 458 -10.81 29.38 13.95
C ALA A 458 -10.95 27.85 14.07
N MET A 459 -9.91 27.09 13.74
CA MET A 459 -9.88 25.63 13.96
C MET A 459 -9.90 25.28 15.45
N VAL A 460 -9.21 26.04 16.30
CA VAL A 460 -9.26 25.87 17.77
C VAL A 460 -10.68 26.13 18.30
N GLU A 461 -11.37 27.14 17.78
CA GLU A 461 -12.78 27.39 18.13
C GLU A 461 -13.68 26.21 17.74
N VAL A 462 -13.48 25.58 16.57
CA VAL A 462 -14.22 24.37 16.18
C VAL A 462 -13.92 23.19 17.11
N LEU A 463 -12.68 22.99 17.55
CA LEU A 463 -12.34 21.96 18.54
C LEU A 463 -13.10 22.14 19.85
N ALA A 464 -13.26 23.39 20.30
CA ALA A 464 -14.02 23.71 21.51
C ALA A 464 -15.53 23.37 21.37
N MET A 465 -16.03 23.17 20.15
CA MET A 465 -17.41 22.76 19.88
C MET A 465 -17.63 21.23 19.93
N ARG A 466 -16.60 20.44 20.23
CA ARG A 466 -16.65 18.97 20.20
C ARG A 466 -17.85 18.39 20.96
N ASP A 467 -18.16 18.87 22.16
CA ASP A 467 -19.28 18.34 22.96
C ASP A 467 -20.62 18.51 22.25
N ARG A 468 -20.82 19.65 21.58
CA ARG A 468 -22.04 19.90 20.79
C ARG A 468 -22.09 19.01 19.55
N ILE A 469 -20.95 18.81 18.89
CA ILE A 469 -20.85 17.91 17.73
C ILE A 469 -21.13 16.46 18.16
N ALA A 470 -20.61 16.05 19.33
CA ALA A 470 -20.85 14.73 19.90
C ALA A 470 -22.32 14.49 20.21
N GLU A 471 -23.00 15.46 20.80
CA GLU A 471 -24.44 15.39 21.07
C GLU A 471 -25.26 15.20 19.78
N ILE A 472 -24.92 15.95 18.72
CA ILE A 472 -25.61 15.84 17.42
C ILE A 472 -25.31 14.48 16.77
N ALA A 473 -24.07 14.01 16.83
CA ALA A 473 -23.68 12.71 16.31
C ALA A 473 -24.42 11.57 17.03
N ASP A 474 -24.44 11.57 18.36
CA ASP A 474 -25.14 10.54 19.16
C ASP A 474 -26.66 10.52 18.92
N ARG A 475 -27.29 11.69 18.72
CA ARG A 475 -28.73 11.76 18.44
C ARG A 475 -29.09 11.17 17.07
N HIS A 476 -28.28 11.43 16.04
CA HIS A 476 -28.69 11.16 14.65
C HIS A 476 -28.00 9.97 13.99
N ALA A 477 -26.74 9.67 14.31
CA ALA A 477 -25.97 8.64 13.63
C ALA A 477 -26.45 7.19 13.92
N PRO A 478 -26.72 6.77 15.16
CA PRO A 478 -27.00 5.36 15.47
C PRO A 478 -28.25 4.81 14.78
N SER A 479 -29.34 5.59 14.78
CA SER A 479 -30.64 5.13 14.24
C SER A 479 -30.72 5.10 12.70
N ARG A 480 -29.73 5.66 12.00
CA ARG A 480 -29.82 5.93 10.56
C ARG A 480 -29.03 4.92 9.74
N ARG A 481 -29.74 4.22 8.84
CA ARG A 481 -29.15 3.23 7.94
C ARG A 481 -28.38 3.87 6.79
N HIS A 482 -29.00 4.83 6.10
CA HIS A 482 -28.45 5.50 4.93
C HIS A 482 -27.96 6.90 5.28
N TRP A 483 -26.75 7.21 4.84
CA TRP A 483 -26.07 8.48 5.13
C TRP A 483 -25.60 9.07 3.80
N ALA A 484 -25.43 10.38 3.73
CA ALA A 484 -24.83 11.09 2.60
C ALA A 484 -24.11 12.34 3.10
N VAL A 485 -23.14 12.82 2.32
CA VAL A 485 -22.50 14.11 2.55
C VAL A 485 -22.65 14.95 1.29
N VAL A 486 -22.99 16.22 1.44
CA VAL A 486 -23.17 17.10 0.29
C VAL A 486 -22.43 18.42 0.48
N GLY A 487 -22.00 19.00 -0.63
CA GLY A 487 -21.41 20.33 -0.67
C GLY A 487 -21.21 20.80 -2.10
N SER A 488 -21.24 22.11 -2.32
CA SER A 488 -21.09 22.72 -3.65
C SER A 488 -19.89 23.67 -3.69
N GLY A 489 -19.22 23.78 -4.84
CA GLY A 489 -17.98 24.56 -4.95
C GLY A 489 -16.87 24.00 -4.05
N PRO A 490 -16.13 24.83 -3.29
CA PRO A 490 -15.10 24.37 -2.34
C PRO A 490 -15.65 23.40 -1.28
N ASN A 491 -16.92 23.51 -0.89
CA ASN A 491 -17.55 22.59 0.06
C ASN A 491 -17.70 21.16 -0.48
N LEU A 492 -17.59 20.93 -1.79
CA LEU A 492 -17.52 19.58 -2.35
C LEU A 492 -16.22 18.86 -1.97
N VAL A 493 -15.13 19.60 -1.75
CA VAL A 493 -13.87 19.04 -1.22
C VAL A 493 -14.11 18.53 0.20
N ALA A 494 -14.72 19.35 1.06
CA ALA A 494 -15.10 18.94 2.41
C ALA A 494 -16.00 17.72 2.38
N ALA A 495 -17.05 17.73 1.54
CA ALA A 495 -17.97 16.60 1.44
C ALA A 495 -17.27 15.28 1.07
N ARG A 496 -16.35 15.32 0.11
CA ARG A 496 -15.58 14.14 -0.33
C ARG A 496 -14.62 13.62 0.74
N GLU A 497 -13.98 14.51 1.49
CA GLU A 497 -13.08 14.13 2.57
C GLU A 497 -13.84 13.56 3.77
N ILE A 498 -14.91 14.25 4.20
CA ILE A 498 -15.76 13.79 5.30
C ILE A 498 -16.35 12.43 4.96
N ARG A 499 -16.83 12.22 3.73
CA ARG A 499 -17.31 10.91 3.27
C ARG A 499 -16.27 9.81 3.51
N ILE A 500 -14.99 10.05 3.17
CA ILE A 500 -13.93 9.06 3.42
C ILE A 500 -13.84 8.75 4.91
N LYS A 501 -13.77 9.78 5.77
CA LYS A 501 -13.68 9.56 7.23
C LYS A 501 -14.89 8.83 7.79
N LEU A 502 -16.10 9.20 7.38
CA LEU A 502 -17.31 8.51 7.84
C LEU A 502 -17.34 7.05 7.38
N SER A 503 -16.90 6.76 6.15
CA SER A 503 -16.79 5.37 5.67
C SER A 503 -15.72 4.58 6.42
N GLU A 504 -14.56 5.17 6.67
CA GLU A 504 -13.45 4.58 7.42
C GLU A 504 -13.83 4.31 8.89
N LEU A 505 -14.53 5.24 9.55
CA LEU A 505 -14.81 5.16 10.98
C LEU A 505 -16.13 4.47 11.30
N CYS A 506 -17.13 4.55 10.43
CA CYS A 506 -18.49 4.05 10.71
C CYS A 506 -18.87 2.82 9.88
N TYR A 507 -18.00 2.34 8.98
CA TYR A 507 -18.21 1.17 8.11
C TYR A 507 -19.47 1.21 7.27
N LYS A 508 -19.73 2.40 6.70
CA LYS A 508 -20.84 2.64 5.77
C LYS A 508 -20.33 3.03 4.41
N SER A 509 -20.99 2.53 3.36
CA SER A 509 -20.90 3.13 2.04
C SER A 509 -21.70 4.43 2.05
N ILE A 510 -21.00 5.55 1.86
CA ILE A 510 -21.57 6.90 1.94
C ILE A 510 -21.26 7.60 0.61
N PRO A 511 -22.26 8.15 -0.10
CA PRO A 511 -22.02 8.99 -1.27
C PRO A 511 -21.60 10.41 -0.85
N ALA A 512 -20.86 11.07 -1.75
CA ALA A 512 -20.57 12.50 -1.66
C ALA A 512 -20.98 13.18 -2.96
N ASP A 513 -21.99 14.05 -2.88
CA ASP A 513 -22.63 14.66 -4.05
C ASP A 513 -22.55 16.19 -4.00
N ALA A 514 -22.70 16.82 -5.17
CA ALA A 514 -23.07 18.23 -5.19
C ALA A 514 -24.46 18.38 -4.55
N THR A 515 -24.67 19.46 -3.79
CA THR A 515 -25.91 19.64 -3.00
C THR A 515 -27.15 19.56 -3.90
N GLU A 516 -27.14 20.28 -5.00
CA GLU A 516 -28.27 20.34 -5.93
C GLU A 516 -28.53 18.99 -6.62
N ASP A 517 -27.52 18.14 -6.77
CA ASP A 517 -27.61 16.88 -7.49
C ASP A 517 -28.18 15.73 -6.64
N LYS A 518 -28.10 15.84 -5.31
CA LYS A 518 -28.57 14.80 -4.38
C LYS A 518 -30.04 14.41 -4.60
N LYS A 519 -30.89 15.38 -4.99
CA LYS A 519 -32.32 15.13 -5.28
C LYS A 519 -32.55 14.28 -6.54
N HIS A 520 -31.55 14.19 -7.42
CA HIS A 520 -31.62 13.42 -8.67
C HIS A 520 -31.09 11.99 -8.55
N ILE A 521 -30.47 11.63 -7.41
CA ILE A 521 -29.77 10.34 -7.23
C ILE A 521 -30.57 9.43 -6.29
N ASP A 522 -30.48 9.65 -4.98
CA ASP A 522 -30.93 8.70 -3.94
C ASP A 522 -31.54 9.40 -2.72
N LEU A 523 -32.17 10.58 -2.90
CA LEU A 523 -32.92 11.24 -1.82
C LEU A 523 -34.05 10.36 -1.25
N SER A 524 -34.57 9.42 -2.05
CA SER A 524 -35.58 8.42 -1.66
C SER A 524 -35.13 7.43 -0.59
N ALA A 525 -33.82 7.31 -0.33
CA ALA A 525 -33.30 6.47 0.75
C ALA A 525 -33.50 7.09 2.16
N GLU A 526 -34.14 8.27 2.24
CA GLU A 526 -34.36 9.05 3.46
C GLU A 526 -33.09 9.21 4.34
N PRO A 527 -31.93 9.56 3.75
CA PRO A 527 -30.67 9.49 4.46
C PRO A 527 -30.52 10.57 5.53
N MET A 528 -29.62 10.34 6.50
CA MET A 528 -28.98 11.46 7.22
C MET A 528 -28.02 12.16 6.25
N ILE A 529 -28.13 13.47 6.11
CA ILE A 529 -27.34 14.25 5.16
C ILE A 529 -26.51 15.26 5.93
N LEU A 530 -25.19 15.13 5.89
CA LEU A 530 -24.30 16.19 6.39
C LEU A 530 -24.06 17.21 5.27
N VAL A 531 -24.51 18.44 5.48
CA VAL A 531 -24.52 19.51 4.47
C VAL A 531 -23.39 20.50 4.77
N CYS A 532 -22.39 20.56 3.90
CA CYS A 532 -21.28 21.52 3.99
C CYS A 532 -21.68 22.84 3.33
N ALA A 533 -21.95 23.88 4.12
CA ALA A 533 -22.51 25.15 3.67
C ALA A 533 -21.77 26.39 4.22
N THR A 534 -20.47 26.26 4.51
CA THR A 534 -19.64 27.34 5.08
C THR A 534 -19.09 28.26 3.99
N GLY A 535 -18.90 29.55 4.30
CA GLY A 535 -18.38 30.56 3.37
C GLY A 535 -19.32 30.90 2.19
N LEU A 536 -20.59 30.52 2.26
CA LEU A 536 -21.59 30.83 1.23
C LEU A 536 -22.25 32.18 1.49
N ALA A 537 -22.50 32.94 0.43
CA ALA A 537 -23.12 34.26 0.51
C ALA A 537 -24.11 34.50 -0.64
N GLY A 538 -25.05 35.44 -0.41
CA GLY A 538 -26.05 35.83 -1.40
C GLY A 538 -26.91 34.65 -1.89
N SER A 539 -27.18 34.63 -3.19
CA SER A 539 -28.07 33.64 -3.81
C SER A 539 -27.60 32.19 -3.62
N THR A 540 -26.28 31.94 -3.56
CA THR A 540 -25.76 30.58 -3.35
C THR A 540 -26.18 30.00 -2.00
N ALA A 541 -26.13 30.81 -0.93
CA ALA A 541 -26.59 30.38 0.39
C ALA A 541 -28.12 30.15 0.41
N ASP A 542 -28.87 31.01 -0.28
CA ASP A 542 -30.33 30.89 -0.37
C ASP A 542 -30.76 29.64 -1.17
N ASP A 543 -30.00 29.25 -2.19
CA ASP A 543 -30.27 28.03 -2.98
C ASP A 543 -29.96 26.77 -2.18
N ILE A 544 -28.86 26.72 -1.43
CA ILE A 544 -28.56 25.60 -0.53
C ILE A 544 -29.60 25.47 0.59
N ALA A 545 -30.10 26.60 1.12
CA ALA A 545 -31.19 26.58 2.10
C ALA A 545 -32.49 25.95 1.53
N LYS A 546 -32.83 26.25 0.28
CA LYS A 546 -33.97 25.60 -0.40
C LYS A 546 -33.74 24.10 -0.57
N GLU A 547 -32.53 23.66 -0.91
CA GLU A 547 -32.23 22.23 -1.02
C GLU A 547 -32.35 21.52 0.33
N VAL A 548 -31.91 22.15 1.43
CA VAL A 548 -32.11 21.62 2.80
C VAL A 548 -33.60 21.45 3.11
N ALA A 549 -34.44 22.43 2.75
CA ALA A 549 -35.89 22.33 2.92
C ALA A 549 -36.50 21.18 2.09
N ILE A 550 -36.01 20.97 0.86
CA ILE A 550 -36.41 19.84 0.01
C ILE A 550 -36.02 18.52 0.69
N TYR A 551 -34.79 18.39 1.18
CA TYR A 551 -34.36 17.18 1.87
C TYR A 551 -35.26 16.85 3.06
N ARG A 552 -35.58 17.88 3.88
CA ARG A 552 -36.46 17.74 5.04
C ARG A 552 -37.87 17.31 4.64
N ALA A 553 -38.43 17.90 3.58
CA ALA A 553 -39.75 17.54 3.05
C ALA A 553 -39.81 16.08 2.57
N HIS A 554 -38.69 15.53 2.10
CA HIS A 554 -38.54 14.14 1.69
C HIS A 554 -38.01 13.21 2.80
N ARG A 555 -38.22 13.58 4.07
CA ARG A 555 -37.92 12.78 5.28
C ARG A 555 -36.43 12.48 5.52
N ALA A 556 -35.54 13.09 4.76
CA ALA A 556 -34.12 13.07 5.09
C ALA A 556 -33.86 13.85 6.40
N ALA A 557 -32.69 13.61 7.00
CA ALA A 557 -32.22 14.30 8.19
C ALA A 557 -31.01 15.19 7.86
N PRO A 558 -31.23 16.42 7.35
CA PRO A 558 -30.14 17.35 7.09
C PRO A 558 -29.53 17.89 8.38
N VAL A 559 -28.24 17.65 8.60
CA VAL A 559 -27.41 18.31 9.61
C VAL A 559 -26.50 19.28 8.88
N VAL A 560 -26.67 20.58 9.11
CA VAL A 560 -26.00 21.62 8.31
C VAL A 560 -24.82 22.20 9.05
N ILE A 561 -23.66 22.26 8.39
CA ILE A 561 -22.48 22.97 8.86
C ILE A 561 -22.45 24.32 8.15
N ALA A 562 -22.59 25.41 8.91
CA ALA A 562 -22.74 26.74 8.35
C ALA A 562 -22.00 27.79 9.18
N ASP A 563 -21.78 28.95 8.58
CA ASP A 563 -21.15 30.08 9.26
C ASP A 563 -22.01 30.59 10.42
N ALA A 564 -21.36 30.98 11.52
CA ALA A 564 -21.99 31.57 12.68
C ALA A 564 -22.84 32.80 12.29
N GLY A 565 -24.03 32.89 12.89
CA GLY A 565 -25.01 33.93 12.59
C GLY A 565 -25.81 33.73 11.30
N SER A 566 -25.72 32.57 10.64
CA SER A 566 -26.66 32.22 9.55
C SER A 566 -28.01 31.77 10.13
N SER A 567 -29.09 32.45 9.74
CA SER A 567 -30.48 32.09 10.08
C SER A 567 -31.23 31.49 8.89
N ARG A 568 -30.52 30.97 7.89
CA ARG A 568 -31.12 30.51 6.62
C ARG A 568 -31.54 29.04 6.63
N PHE A 569 -31.11 28.27 7.63
CA PHE A 569 -31.24 26.82 7.64
C PHE A 569 -32.25 26.33 8.70
N ASP A 570 -33.38 27.02 8.83
CA ASP A 570 -34.41 26.70 9.84
C ASP A 570 -35.04 25.32 9.64
N ASP A 571 -35.06 24.81 8.40
CA ASP A 571 -35.55 23.47 8.06
C ASP A 571 -34.54 22.34 8.34
N ALA A 572 -33.31 22.69 8.75
CA ALA A 572 -32.32 21.70 9.15
C ALA A 572 -32.76 20.97 10.43
N LEU A 573 -32.36 19.71 10.57
CA LEU A 573 -32.58 18.98 11.82
C LEU A 573 -31.70 19.53 12.95
N ASP A 574 -30.46 19.87 12.63
CA ASP A 574 -29.52 20.57 13.49
C ASP A 574 -28.58 21.42 12.63
N VAL A 575 -28.07 22.52 13.21
CA VAL A 575 -27.07 23.39 12.59
C VAL A 575 -25.84 23.44 13.49
N ILE A 576 -24.66 23.20 12.90
CA ILE A 576 -23.35 23.37 13.52
C ILE A 576 -22.76 24.68 13.00
N ALA A 577 -22.79 25.70 13.85
CA ALA A 577 -22.39 27.06 13.51
C ALA A 577 -20.89 27.29 13.79
N VAL A 578 -20.06 27.32 12.75
CA VAL A 578 -18.60 27.51 12.85
C VAL A 578 -18.20 28.99 12.69
N PRO A 579 -17.03 29.43 13.19
CA PRO A 579 -16.57 30.80 13.01
C PRO A 579 -16.44 31.17 11.52
N ARG A 580 -16.65 32.46 11.22
CA ARG A 580 -16.49 32.98 9.87
C ARG A 580 -15.02 33.17 9.56
N VAL A 581 -14.57 32.59 8.46
CA VAL A 581 -13.23 32.78 7.89
C VAL A 581 -13.36 33.17 6.42
N HIS A 582 -12.22 33.41 5.76
CA HIS A 582 -12.18 33.68 4.33
C HIS A 582 -12.96 32.60 3.52
N PRO A 583 -13.83 32.96 2.56
CA PRO A 583 -14.63 31.99 1.80
C PRO A 583 -13.82 30.90 1.08
N GLY A 584 -12.61 31.22 0.64
CA GLY A 584 -11.69 30.23 0.05
C GLY A 584 -11.14 29.19 1.05
N LEU A 585 -11.31 29.41 2.35
CA LEU A 585 -10.82 28.56 3.43
C LEU A 585 -11.94 27.92 4.27
N SER A 586 -13.17 28.40 4.16
CA SER A 586 -14.29 28.00 5.02
C SER A 586 -14.56 26.49 5.02
N PHE A 587 -14.39 25.82 3.88
CA PHE A 587 -14.58 24.37 3.74
C PHE A 587 -13.64 23.55 4.64
N VAL A 588 -12.50 24.12 5.07
CA VAL A 588 -11.59 23.51 6.05
C VAL A 588 -12.31 23.29 7.38
N LEU A 589 -13.09 24.27 7.83
CA LEU A 589 -13.88 24.16 9.06
C LEU A 589 -15.02 23.15 8.92
N SER A 590 -15.68 23.09 7.75
CA SER A 590 -16.65 22.02 7.47
C SER A 590 -16.01 20.63 7.56
N THR A 591 -14.82 20.47 7.01
CA THR A 591 -14.06 19.22 7.07
C THR A 591 -13.76 18.83 8.52
N MET A 592 -13.31 19.79 9.34
CA MET A 592 -13.00 19.58 10.76
C MET A 592 -14.21 19.19 11.60
N VAL A 593 -15.35 19.83 11.37
CA VAL A 593 -16.62 19.40 11.97
C VAL A 593 -16.95 17.97 11.56
N GLY A 594 -16.78 17.61 10.28
CA GLY A 594 -17.07 16.26 9.82
C GLY A 594 -16.10 15.19 10.35
N HIS A 595 -14.83 15.52 10.56
CA HIS A 595 -13.86 14.65 11.25
C HIS A 595 -14.28 14.38 12.70
N LEU A 596 -14.64 15.44 13.46
CA LEU A 596 -15.15 15.30 14.82
C LEU A 596 -16.49 14.54 14.86
N PHE A 597 -17.41 14.85 13.95
CA PHE A 597 -18.68 14.16 13.83
C PHE A 597 -18.48 12.67 13.54
N GLY A 598 -17.57 12.32 12.63
CA GLY A 598 -17.26 10.92 12.32
C GLY A 598 -16.67 10.16 13.50
N TYR A 599 -15.76 10.79 14.24
CA TYR A 599 -15.20 10.22 15.46
C TYR A 599 -16.29 9.97 16.53
N GLU A 600 -17.14 10.96 16.81
CA GLU A 600 -18.18 10.82 17.82
C GLU A 600 -19.32 9.90 17.39
N ALA A 601 -19.63 9.85 16.09
CA ALA A 601 -20.57 8.89 15.54
C ALA A 601 -20.05 7.46 15.70
N ALA A 602 -18.78 7.20 15.38
CA ALA A 602 -18.15 5.91 15.59
C ALA A 602 -18.20 5.47 17.07
N ARG A 603 -17.92 6.40 18.00
CA ARG A 603 -18.05 6.14 19.44
C ARG A 603 -19.47 5.83 19.88
N ALA A 604 -20.44 6.59 19.38
CA ALA A 604 -21.85 6.38 19.71
C ALA A 604 -22.34 5.00 19.23
N ILE A 605 -21.87 4.54 18.08
CA ILE A 605 -22.17 3.21 17.55
C ILE A 605 -21.46 2.12 18.37
N ASP A 606 -20.16 2.28 18.63
CA ASP A 606 -19.37 1.31 19.41
C ASP A 606 -19.93 1.12 20.83
N ALA A 607 -20.38 2.20 21.45
CA ALA A 607 -20.98 2.18 22.79
C ALA A 607 -22.18 1.23 22.89
N GLN A 608 -22.92 1.01 21.79
CA GLN A 608 -24.05 0.07 21.76
C GLN A 608 -23.59 -1.40 21.94
N ALA A 609 -22.33 -1.72 21.64
CA ALA A 609 -21.75 -3.04 21.84
C ALA A 609 -21.32 -3.28 23.31
N GLY A 610 -21.13 -2.24 24.12
CA GLY A 610 -20.57 -2.34 25.47
C GLY A 610 -21.30 -3.35 26.37
N PRO A 611 -22.62 -3.23 26.57
CA PRO A 611 -23.38 -4.20 27.36
C PRO A 611 -23.36 -5.63 26.78
N LEU A 612 -23.24 -5.77 25.45
CA LEU A 612 -23.15 -7.07 24.79
C LEU A 612 -21.78 -7.73 25.03
N ARG A 613 -20.69 -6.95 25.03
CA ARG A 613 -19.34 -7.42 25.39
C ARG A 613 -19.30 -7.91 26.84
N ALA A 614 -19.92 -7.18 27.76
CA ALA A 614 -20.03 -7.59 29.16
C ALA A 614 -20.77 -8.92 29.32
N ALA A 615 -21.90 -9.09 28.62
CA ALA A 615 -22.64 -10.36 28.61
C ALA A 615 -21.80 -11.52 28.04
N ARG A 616 -21.08 -11.29 26.93
CA ARG A 616 -20.21 -12.32 26.33
C ARG A 616 -19.08 -12.73 27.27
N ALA A 617 -18.40 -11.75 27.88
CA ALA A 617 -17.33 -12.00 28.85
C ALA A 617 -17.82 -12.78 30.08
N ALA A 618 -19.05 -12.50 30.54
CA ALA A 618 -19.66 -13.26 31.63
C ALA A 618 -19.90 -14.74 31.25
N ILE A 619 -20.34 -15.02 30.02
CA ILE A 619 -20.50 -16.38 29.51
C ILE A 619 -19.15 -17.11 29.43
N GLU A 620 -18.13 -16.46 28.86
CA GLU A 620 -16.77 -17.03 28.75
C GLU A 620 -16.17 -17.35 30.13
N SER A 621 -16.33 -16.44 31.10
CA SER A 621 -15.84 -16.65 32.47
C SER A 621 -16.51 -17.83 33.17
N GLU A 622 -17.77 -18.14 32.85
CA GLU A 622 -18.47 -19.29 33.43
C GLU A 622 -18.00 -20.59 32.76
N ALA A 623 -17.79 -20.59 31.44
CA ALA A 623 -17.30 -21.74 30.68
C ALA A 623 -15.90 -22.22 31.11
N GLN A 624 -15.05 -21.32 31.62
CA GLN A 624 -13.67 -21.61 32.05
C GLN A 624 -13.57 -22.19 33.48
N ARG A 625 -14.68 -22.38 34.19
CA ARG A 625 -14.64 -22.89 35.57
C ARG A 625 -14.46 -24.40 35.64
N PRO A 626 -13.57 -24.91 36.50
CA PRO A 626 -13.46 -26.34 36.76
C PRO A 626 -14.75 -26.83 37.42
N GLN A 627 -15.45 -27.78 36.79
CA GLN A 627 -16.67 -28.37 37.35
C GLN A 627 -16.36 -28.99 38.73
N PRO A 628 -16.94 -28.50 39.84
CA PRO A 628 -16.93 -29.23 41.09
C PRO A 628 -17.85 -30.43 40.94
N GLY A 629 -17.44 -31.60 41.44
CA GLY A 629 -18.35 -32.73 41.57
C GLY A 629 -19.57 -32.32 42.39
N VAL A 630 -20.75 -32.37 41.75
CA VAL A 630 -22.11 -32.26 42.32
C VAL A 630 -22.20 -31.28 43.50
N ALA A 631 -22.30 -29.98 43.21
CA ALA A 631 -22.73 -28.98 44.18
C ALA A 631 -24.10 -28.39 43.78
N ALA A 632 -24.90 -28.12 44.80
CA ALA A 632 -26.34 -27.89 44.77
C ALA A 632 -26.80 -26.67 43.94
N ALA A 633 -27.99 -26.80 43.34
CA ALA A 633 -28.74 -25.71 42.72
C ALA A 633 -28.89 -24.52 43.68
N GLY A 634 -28.57 -23.31 43.21
CA GLY A 634 -28.66 -22.06 43.98
C GLY A 634 -27.33 -21.55 44.53
N SER A 635 -26.24 -21.64 43.75
CA SER A 635 -24.97 -20.99 44.13
C SER A 635 -25.02 -19.48 43.84
N PRO A 636 -24.34 -18.62 44.63
CA PRO A 636 -24.32 -17.15 44.45
C PRO A 636 -23.82 -16.65 43.08
N VAL A 637 -23.39 -17.55 42.19
CA VAL A 637 -22.78 -17.20 40.92
C VAL A 637 -23.67 -17.46 39.70
N GLU A 638 -24.63 -18.38 39.79
CA GLU A 638 -25.73 -18.44 38.82
C GLU A 638 -26.48 -17.09 38.82
N ASP A 639 -26.58 -16.46 40.01
CA ASP A 639 -27.12 -15.13 40.20
C ASP A 639 -26.33 -14.04 39.46
N GLN A 640 -24.99 -14.13 39.38
CA GLN A 640 -24.16 -13.10 38.77
C GLN A 640 -24.21 -13.12 37.23
N LEU A 641 -24.15 -14.32 36.63
CA LEU A 641 -24.34 -14.47 35.17
C LEU A 641 -25.72 -13.98 34.76
N GLN A 642 -26.76 -14.38 35.50
CA GLN A 642 -28.14 -13.97 35.21
C GLN A 642 -28.34 -12.44 35.35
N VAL A 643 -27.66 -11.80 36.30
CA VAL A 643 -27.66 -10.33 36.45
C VAL A 643 -27.02 -9.64 35.25
N GLU A 644 -25.84 -10.08 34.79
CA GLU A 644 -25.17 -9.46 33.64
C GLU A 644 -25.95 -9.68 32.33
N LEU A 645 -26.48 -10.90 32.13
CA LEU A 645 -27.36 -11.19 30.99
C LEU A 645 -28.64 -10.34 31.03
N GLY A 646 -29.25 -10.16 32.21
CA GLY A 646 -30.45 -9.35 32.38
C GLY A 646 -30.23 -7.86 32.07
N LYS A 647 -29.09 -7.29 32.51
CA LYS A 647 -28.69 -5.91 32.16
C LYS A 647 -28.52 -5.74 30.66
N ALA A 648 -27.79 -6.65 30.02
CA ALA A 648 -27.52 -6.59 28.58
C ALA A 648 -28.81 -6.76 27.76
N ALA A 649 -29.68 -7.71 28.14
CA ALA A 649 -30.96 -7.94 27.47
C ALA A 649 -31.90 -6.73 27.62
N GLY A 650 -31.97 -6.12 28.80
CA GLY A 650 -32.77 -4.93 29.05
C GLY A 650 -32.31 -3.74 28.20
N TYR A 651 -31.01 -3.46 28.21
CA TYR A 651 -30.42 -2.41 27.37
C TYR A 651 -30.67 -2.67 25.88
N PHE A 652 -30.42 -3.89 25.42
CA PHE A 652 -30.63 -4.29 24.02
C PHE A 652 -32.10 -4.11 23.60
N ALA A 653 -33.06 -4.49 24.45
CA ALA A 653 -34.47 -4.30 24.18
C ALA A 653 -34.88 -2.81 24.10
N ASP A 654 -34.27 -1.94 24.91
CA ASP A 654 -34.51 -0.49 24.89
C ASP A 654 -33.96 0.16 23.60
N GLU A 655 -32.73 -0.18 23.22
CA GLU A 655 -32.10 0.28 21.98
C GLU A 655 -32.86 -0.21 20.73
N LEU A 656 -33.38 -1.44 20.77
CA LEU A 656 -34.21 -1.99 19.69
C LEU A 656 -35.56 -1.25 19.58
N ARG A 657 -36.24 -0.99 20.71
CA ARG A 657 -37.52 -0.27 20.73
C ARG A 657 -37.41 1.18 20.30
N SER A 658 -36.31 1.86 20.64
CA SER A 658 -36.04 3.23 20.20
C SER A 658 -35.60 3.32 18.74
N GLY A 659 -35.27 2.19 18.11
CA GLY A 659 -34.77 2.12 16.74
C GLY A 659 -33.31 2.59 16.60
N ARG A 660 -32.58 2.78 17.70
CA ARG A 660 -31.18 3.19 17.67
C ARG A 660 -30.25 2.13 17.08
N LEU A 661 -30.65 0.86 17.04
CA LEU A 661 -29.89 -0.22 16.39
C LEU A 661 -30.13 -0.34 14.88
N ASN A 662 -31.17 0.32 14.35
CA ASN A 662 -31.59 0.18 12.94
C ASN A 662 -30.49 0.61 11.93
N GLY A 663 -29.56 1.45 12.37
CA GLY A 663 -28.49 1.93 11.51
C GLY A 663 -27.39 0.90 11.26
N HIS A 664 -27.11 0.02 12.22
CA HIS A 664 -25.84 -0.72 12.27
C HIS A 664 -25.95 -2.19 12.63
N LEU A 665 -27.06 -2.62 13.24
CA LEU A 665 -27.30 -4.02 13.54
C LEU A 665 -28.24 -4.63 12.49
N GLU A 666 -27.88 -5.78 11.95
CA GLU A 666 -28.74 -6.50 11.01
C GLU A 666 -30.02 -6.99 11.70
N ALA A 667 -31.14 -6.99 10.96
CA ALA A 667 -32.41 -7.46 11.47
C ALA A 667 -32.36 -8.96 11.85
N SER A 668 -31.63 -9.77 11.07
CA SER A 668 -31.33 -11.18 11.35
C SER A 668 -30.62 -11.34 12.69
N THR A 669 -29.55 -10.58 12.91
CA THR A 669 -28.75 -10.57 14.14
C THR A 669 -29.59 -10.11 15.33
N ALA A 670 -30.38 -9.04 15.17
CA ALA A 670 -31.28 -8.54 16.21
C ALA A 670 -32.32 -9.59 16.63
N VAL A 671 -32.95 -10.28 15.67
CA VAL A 671 -33.94 -11.34 15.94
C VAL A 671 -33.28 -12.52 16.66
N ARG A 672 -32.14 -13.00 16.16
CA ARG A 672 -31.40 -14.10 16.79
C ARG A 672 -31.01 -13.78 18.22
N LEU A 673 -30.45 -12.60 18.45
CA LEU A 673 -29.98 -12.16 19.77
C LEU A 673 -31.15 -12.01 20.75
N SER A 674 -32.26 -11.39 20.32
CA SER A 674 -33.50 -11.29 21.11
C SER A 674 -34.03 -12.67 21.52
N THR A 675 -34.10 -13.61 20.57
CA THR A 675 -34.56 -14.98 20.86
C THR A 675 -33.62 -15.71 21.83
N HIS A 676 -32.30 -15.62 21.64
CA HIS A 676 -31.34 -16.25 22.55
C HIS A 676 -31.38 -15.66 23.97
N PHE A 677 -31.54 -14.35 24.13
CA PHE A 677 -31.69 -13.73 25.45
C PHE A 677 -32.92 -14.27 26.18
N ARG A 678 -34.06 -14.41 25.49
CA ARG A 678 -35.29 -14.96 26.09
C ARG A 678 -35.11 -16.41 26.57
N PHE A 679 -34.39 -17.24 25.83
CA PHE A 679 -34.06 -18.59 26.29
C PHE A 679 -33.08 -18.56 27.48
N ALA A 680 -32.04 -17.74 27.43
CA ALA A 680 -31.02 -17.66 28.47
C ALA A 680 -31.57 -17.11 29.81
N LEU A 681 -32.56 -16.21 29.75
CA LEU A 681 -33.23 -15.65 30.93
C LEU A 681 -34.41 -16.50 31.44
N GLY A 682 -34.76 -17.57 30.73
CA GLY A 682 -35.86 -18.47 31.11
C GLY A 682 -37.26 -17.95 30.77
N ASP A 683 -37.38 -16.96 29.89
CA ASP A 683 -38.67 -16.43 29.43
C ASP A 683 -39.42 -17.40 28.50
N VAL A 684 -38.70 -18.36 27.91
CA VAL A 684 -39.24 -19.36 26.97
C VAL A 684 -38.79 -20.76 27.40
N PRO A 685 -39.68 -21.77 27.38
CA PRO A 685 -39.31 -23.15 27.74
C PRO A 685 -38.26 -23.75 26.79
N LEU A 686 -37.25 -24.44 27.34
CA LEU A 686 -36.14 -25.03 26.57
C LEU A 686 -36.60 -26.06 25.53
N GLU A 687 -37.75 -26.71 25.74
CA GLU A 687 -38.34 -27.65 24.79
C GLU A 687 -38.66 -26.98 23.43
N SER A 688 -38.88 -25.67 23.43
CA SER A 688 -39.16 -24.90 22.22
C SER A 688 -37.90 -24.52 21.44
N TYR A 689 -36.71 -24.69 22.02
CA TYR A 689 -35.43 -24.32 21.38
C TYR A 689 -35.19 -25.08 20.06
N GLN A 690 -35.63 -26.34 20.00
CA GLN A 690 -35.51 -27.15 18.79
C GLN A 690 -36.36 -26.64 17.63
N LEU A 691 -37.50 -26.01 17.92
CA LEU A 691 -38.35 -25.43 16.87
C LEU A 691 -37.71 -24.20 16.23
N GLU A 692 -37.00 -23.40 17.03
CA GLU A 692 -36.37 -22.16 16.57
C GLU A 692 -35.01 -22.42 15.90
N PHE A 693 -34.19 -23.33 16.44
CA PHE A 693 -32.79 -23.49 16.03
C PHE A 693 -32.43 -24.89 15.50
N GLY A 694 -33.39 -25.82 15.45
CA GLY A 694 -33.18 -27.17 14.91
C GLY A 694 -32.28 -28.07 15.76
N ARG A 695 -31.97 -27.70 17.00
CA ARG A 695 -31.10 -28.44 17.94
C ARG A 695 -31.79 -28.60 19.28
N VAL A 696 -31.48 -29.67 20.02
CA VAL A 696 -32.04 -29.91 21.36
C VAL A 696 -31.60 -28.78 22.31
N GLY A 697 -32.56 -28.17 23.01
CA GLY A 697 -32.28 -27.10 23.98
C GLY A 697 -31.68 -27.66 25.28
N THR A 698 -30.41 -27.33 25.53
CA THR A 698 -29.75 -27.52 26.83
C THR A 698 -29.21 -26.18 27.30
N PRO A 699 -28.99 -25.96 28.61
CA PRO A 699 -28.40 -24.71 29.11
C PRO A 699 -27.09 -24.36 28.41
N ALA A 700 -26.21 -25.36 28.20
CA ALA A 700 -24.97 -25.17 27.44
C ALA A 700 -25.23 -24.75 25.99
N ALA A 701 -26.14 -25.44 25.28
CA ALA A 701 -26.45 -25.11 23.88
C ALA A 701 -27.08 -23.71 23.71
N VAL A 702 -27.83 -23.23 24.72
CA VAL A 702 -28.38 -21.86 24.75
C VAL A 702 -27.27 -20.84 24.95
N LEU A 703 -26.37 -21.07 25.91
CA LEU A 703 -25.24 -20.17 26.17
C LEU A 703 -24.26 -20.11 25.00
N ASP A 704 -23.96 -21.25 24.37
CA ASP A 704 -23.12 -21.30 23.16
C ASP A 704 -23.77 -20.54 22.00
N GLY A 705 -25.08 -20.73 21.80
CA GLY A 705 -25.85 -20.01 20.78
C GLY A 705 -25.89 -18.50 21.03
N LEU A 706 -26.09 -18.11 22.30
CA LEU A 706 -26.07 -16.71 22.72
C LEU A 706 -24.67 -16.10 22.53
N ALA A 707 -23.60 -16.78 22.94
CA ALA A 707 -22.22 -16.33 22.74
C ALA A 707 -21.90 -16.12 21.26
N ALA A 708 -22.33 -17.04 20.39
CA ALA A 708 -22.18 -16.90 18.95
C ALA A 708 -22.98 -15.71 18.39
N ALA A 709 -24.23 -15.51 18.83
CA ALA A 709 -25.04 -14.37 18.40
C ALA A 709 -24.50 -13.03 18.90
N LEU A 710 -24.02 -12.98 20.15
CA LEU A 710 -23.34 -11.83 20.74
C LEU A 710 -22.07 -11.47 19.97
N THR A 711 -21.29 -12.46 19.57
CA THR A 711 -20.07 -12.26 18.77
C THR A 711 -20.38 -11.52 17.46
N VAL A 712 -21.36 -12.01 16.70
CA VAL A 712 -21.79 -11.35 15.45
C VAL A 712 -22.31 -9.93 15.72
N ALA A 713 -23.16 -9.75 16.74
CA ALA A 713 -23.69 -8.43 17.08
C ALA A 713 -22.59 -7.43 17.50
N ILE A 714 -21.61 -7.88 18.28
CA ILE A 714 -20.45 -7.07 18.68
C ILE A 714 -19.63 -6.71 17.44
N GLU A 715 -19.40 -7.65 16.52
CA GLU A 715 -18.67 -7.38 15.27
C GLU A 715 -19.35 -6.34 14.36
N GLU A 716 -20.68 -6.36 14.28
CA GLU A 716 -21.48 -5.40 13.50
C GLU A 716 -21.46 -3.99 14.11
N LEU A 717 -21.38 -3.89 15.45
CA LEU A 717 -21.43 -2.62 16.19
C LEU A 717 -20.06 -2.03 16.51
N THR A 718 -19.00 -2.84 16.60
CA THR A 718 -17.68 -2.37 17.03
C THR A 718 -17.07 -1.41 16.01
N ARG A 719 -16.49 -0.30 16.48
CA ARG A 719 -15.77 0.70 15.66
C ARG A 719 -14.37 0.92 16.23
N PRO A 720 -13.37 0.15 15.80
CA PRO A 720 -11.98 0.38 16.19
C PRO A 720 -11.46 1.65 15.49
N ILE A 721 -11.38 2.74 16.25
CA ILE A 721 -11.13 4.10 15.71
C ILE A 721 -9.70 4.24 15.16
N ASP A 722 -8.69 3.76 15.90
CA ASP A 722 -7.30 3.84 15.46
C ASP A 722 -6.91 2.71 14.51
N ALA A 723 -7.60 1.57 14.57
CA ALA A 723 -7.33 0.37 13.78
C ALA A 723 -8.51 0.06 12.85
N ILE A 724 -8.53 0.63 11.64
CA ILE A 724 -9.67 0.49 10.71
C ILE A 724 -9.80 -0.97 10.23
N LYS A 725 -10.98 -1.58 10.46
CA LYS A 725 -11.32 -2.94 10.01
C LYS A 725 -11.21 -3.05 8.47
N HIS A 726 -10.44 -4.01 7.98
CA HIS A 726 -10.31 -4.36 6.54
C HIS A 726 -9.76 -3.28 5.57
N GLN A 727 -9.04 -2.26 6.03
CA GLN A 727 -8.39 -1.27 5.14
C GLN A 727 -6.97 -1.64 4.61
N ALA A 728 -6.89 -2.12 3.37
CA ALA A 728 -5.64 -2.55 2.73
C ALA A 728 -4.77 -1.41 2.15
N LYS A 729 -4.18 -0.54 2.98
CA LYS A 729 -3.37 0.61 2.52
C LYS A 729 -2.03 0.26 1.87
N THR A 730 -1.46 -0.88 2.25
CA THR A 730 -0.14 -1.35 1.80
C THR A 730 -0.22 -2.50 0.80
N VAL A 731 -1.44 -2.95 0.46
CA VAL A 731 -1.63 -4.04 -0.50
C VAL A 731 -1.46 -3.47 -1.90
N THR A 732 -0.44 -3.94 -2.60
CA THR A 732 -0.15 -3.61 -3.99
C THR A 732 -1.16 -4.29 -4.90
N VAL A 733 -2.27 -3.63 -5.21
CA VAL A 733 -3.22 -4.15 -6.21
C VAL A 733 -2.80 -3.68 -7.61
N GLY A 734 -2.23 -4.59 -8.39
CA GLY A 734 -2.32 -4.55 -9.86
C GLY A 734 -1.54 -3.47 -10.60
N ILE A 735 -0.64 -2.72 -9.94
CA ILE A 735 0.32 -1.87 -10.66
C ILE A 735 1.70 -2.48 -10.75
N SER A 736 1.95 -3.74 -10.41
CA SER A 736 3.15 -4.45 -10.88
C SER A 736 3.05 -4.66 -12.40
N ARG A 737 3.11 -3.56 -13.18
CA ARG A 737 3.49 -3.64 -14.60
C ARG A 737 4.98 -4.00 -14.59
N THR A 738 5.30 -5.23 -14.24
CA THR A 738 6.63 -5.82 -14.35
C THR A 738 7.19 -5.55 -15.75
N ASP A 739 6.34 -5.45 -16.76
CA ASP A 739 6.61 -4.97 -18.12
C ASP A 739 7.52 -3.74 -18.20
N GLU A 740 7.39 -2.76 -17.29
CA GLU A 740 8.16 -1.51 -17.38
C GLU A 740 9.62 -1.68 -16.98
N THR A 741 9.91 -2.46 -15.94
CA THR A 741 11.29 -2.79 -15.57
C THR A 741 11.95 -3.66 -16.64
N LEU A 742 11.17 -4.44 -17.41
CA LEU A 742 11.72 -5.19 -18.54
C LEU A 742 12.29 -4.30 -19.65
N PHE A 743 11.83 -3.05 -19.78
CA PHE A 743 12.41 -2.09 -20.74
C PHE A 743 13.75 -1.50 -20.26
N GLU A 744 14.11 -1.64 -18.99
CA GLU A 744 15.38 -1.16 -18.43
C GLU A 744 16.55 -2.11 -18.72
N ALA A 745 16.26 -3.38 -19.00
CA ALA A 745 17.27 -4.38 -19.34
C ALA A 745 18.12 -3.94 -20.54
N ARG A 746 19.42 -4.24 -20.51
CA ARG A 746 20.38 -3.70 -21.50
C ARG A 746 20.02 -4.13 -22.91
N LEU A 747 19.73 -5.40 -23.13
CA LEU A 747 19.30 -5.93 -24.43
C LEU A 747 18.00 -5.26 -24.95
N ALA A 748 17.05 -4.94 -24.07
CA ALA A 748 15.82 -4.22 -24.45
C ALA A 748 16.12 -2.76 -24.81
N ARG A 749 17.00 -2.09 -24.05
CA ARG A 749 17.48 -0.73 -24.36
C ARG A 749 18.20 -0.66 -25.69
N GLU A 750 19.03 -1.65 -26.02
CA GLU A 750 19.73 -1.72 -27.32
C GLU A 750 18.74 -1.88 -28.49
N VAL A 751 17.67 -2.66 -28.32
CA VAL A 751 16.58 -2.75 -29.30
C VAL A 751 15.90 -1.39 -29.47
N LEU A 752 15.54 -0.71 -28.38
CA LEU A 752 14.92 0.62 -28.44
C LEU A 752 15.86 1.68 -29.05
N ALA A 753 17.15 1.66 -28.69
CA ALA A 753 18.17 2.57 -29.21
C ALA A 753 18.41 2.39 -30.71
N SER A 754 18.17 1.18 -31.25
CA SER A 754 18.15 0.92 -32.70
C SER A 754 16.96 1.55 -33.44
N GLY A 755 16.06 2.21 -32.70
CA GLY A 755 14.89 2.92 -33.21
C GLY A 755 13.59 2.12 -33.18
N ALA A 756 13.56 0.92 -32.60
CA ALA A 756 12.34 0.12 -32.46
C ALA A 756 11.28 0.85 -31.61
N PRO A 757 9.99 0.88 -32.01
CA PRO A 757 8.95 1.56 -31.26
C PRO A 757 8.64 0.78 -29.98
N ARG A 758 8.53 1.49 -28.86
CA ARG A 758 8.25 0.87 -27.55
C ARG A 758 6.94 0.08 -27.55
N ASP A 759 5.92 0.57 -28.24
CA ASP A 759 4.60 -0.08 -28.37
C ASP A 759 4.63 -1.35 -29.26
N SER A 760 5.75 -1.62 -29.93
CA SER A 760 5.92 -2.77 -30.82
C SER A 760 6.68 -3.93 -30.17
N LEU A 761 7.09 -3.82 -28.90
CA LEU A 761 7.72 -4.90 -28.14
C LEU A 761 6.72 -5.46 -27.13
N ASN A 762 6.18 -6.65 -27.40
CA ASN A 762 5.25 -7.30 -26.48
C ASN A 762 5.95 -7.88 -25.25
N TYR A 763 5.18 -8.17 -24.19
CA TYR A 763 5.69 -8.70 -22.92
C TYR A 763 6.56 -9.97 -23.07
N ARG A 764 6.13 -10.91 -23.93
CA ARG A 764 6.89 -12.15 -24.18
C ARG A 764 8.26 -11.85 -24.78
N THR A 765 8.34 -10.95 -25.76
CA THR A 765 9.59 -10.50 -26.35
C THR A 765 10.50 -9.89 -25.29
N LEU A 766 9.98 -8.99 -24.46
CA LEU A 766 10.74 -8.32 -23.41
C LEU A 766 11.30 -9.31 -22.38
N ARG A 767 10.49 -10.26 -21.90
CA ARG A 767 10.96 -11.30 -20.96
C ARG A 767 12.11 -12.13 -21.54
N VAL A 768 12.03 -12.48 -22.82
CA VAL A 768 13.10 -13.24 -23.48
C VAL A 768 14.38 -12.39 -23.59
N LEU A 769 14.26 -11.10 -23.90
CA LEU A 769 15.41 -10.19 -23.93
C LEU A 769 16.08 -10.06 -22.56
N VAL A 770 15.30 -9.91 -21.49
CA VAL A 770 15.82 -9.88 -20.10
C VAL A 770 16.53 -11.20 -19.76
N ALA A 771 15.91 -12.34 -20.08
CA ALA A 771 16.51 -13.65 -19.82
C ALA A 771 17.80 -13.90 -20.61
N LEU A 772 17.93 -13.35 -21.82
CA LEU A 772 19.12 -13.48 -22.64
C LEU A 772 20.26 -12.53 -22.24
N ASP A 773 19.96 -11.45 -21.50
CA ASP A 773 20.92 -10.38 -21.19
C ASP A 773 22.20 -10.88 -20.47
N PRO A 774 22.12 -11.79 -19.47
CA PRO A 774 23.31 -12.35 -18.81
C PRO A 774 24.24 -13.12 -19.76
N ALA A 775 23.71 -13.68 -20.85
CA ALA A 775 24.47 -14.43 -21.84
C ALA A 775 25.21 -13.53 -22.84
N VAL A 776 24.78 -12.29 -23.00
CA VAL A 776 25.40 -11.33 -23.93
C VAL A 776 26.54 -10.60 -23.22
N ALA A 777 27.73 -10.66 -23.78
CA ALA A 777 28.86 -9.84 -23.36
C ALA A 777 28.74 -8.41 -23.93
N ASP A 778 28.45 -8.28 -25.23
CA ASP A 778 28.42 -6.99 -25.92
C ASP A 778 27.46 -6.98 -27.12
N VAL A 779 26.96 -5.80 -27.49
CA VAL A 779 26.14 -5.56 -28.70
C VAL A 779 26.93 -4.69 -29.66
N VAL A 780 27.45 -5.30 -30.73
CA VAL A 780 28.44 -4.67 -31.63
C VAL A 780 27.83 -4.00 -32.87
N GLY A 781 26.51 -4.10 -33.05
CA GLY A 781 25.80 -3.43 -34.12
C GLY A 781 24.38 -3.94 -34.32
N PHE A 782 23.62 -3.30 -35.19
CA PHE A 782 22.23 -3.66 -35.45
C PHE A 782 21.82 -3.45 -36.91
N THR A 783 20.76 -4.13 -37.34
CA THR A 783 20.01 -3.81 -38.56
C THR A 783 18.52 -3.82 -38.25
N ARG A 784 17.85 -2.72 -38.57
CA ARG A 784 16.40 -2.62 -38.41
C ARG A 784 15.71 -2.81 -39.76
N TYR A 785 14.63 -3.56 -39.74
CA TYR A 785 13.84 -3.90 -40.92
C TYR A 785 12.38 -3.50 -40.74
N ARG A 786 11.76 -3.01 -41.81
CA ARG A 786 10.30 -2.94 -41.95
C ARG A 786 9.82 -4.20 -42.65
N VAL A 787 8.73 -4.76 -42.16
CA VAL A 787 8.05 -5.92 -42.76
C VAL A 787 6.71 -5.43 -43.31
N ASP A 788 6.47 -5.70 -44.59
CA ASP A 788 5.26 -5.26 -45.30
C ASP A 788 4.53 -6.48 -45.87
N GLY A 789 3.22 -6.57 -45.63
CA GLY A 789 2.34 -7.61 -46.19
C GLY A 789 2.59 -9.02 -45.64
N LEU A 790 2.74 -9.18 -44.31
CA LEU A 790 3.11 -10.48 -43.70
C LEU A 790 2.15 -11.62 -44.06
N ASP A 791 0.86 -11.32 -44.16
CA ASP A 791 -0.23 -12.26 -44.48
C ASP A 791 -0.53 -12.35 -45.98
N ASP A 792 0.16 -11.58 -46.83
CA ASP A 792 0.02 -11.65 -48.29
C ASP A 792 0.75 -12.86 -48.87
N GLU A 793 0.44 -13.23 -50.12
CA GLU A 793 1.12 -14.33 -50.83
C GLU A 793 2.64 -14.11 -50.97
N LEU A 794 3.10 -12.85 -50.95
CA LEU A 794 4.49 -12.45 -51.13
C LEU A 794 4.92 -11.36 -50.12
N PRO A 795 5.19 -11.72 -48.85
CA PRO A 795 5.63 -10.76 -47.85
C PRO A 795 7.01 -10.18 -48.21
N THR A 796 7.21 -8.89 -47.92
CA THR A 796 8.47 -8.20 -48.21
C THR A 796 9.13 -7.64 -46.95
N VAL A 797 10.42 -7.39 -47.05
CA VAL A 797 11.24 -6.83 -45.98
C VAL A 797 12.18 -5.78 -46.56
N ALA A 798 12.26 -4.62 -45.92
CA ALA A 798 13.14 -3.52 -46.30
C ALA A 798 13.99 -3.07 -45.11
N ILE A 799 15.21 -2.63 -45.35
CA ILE A 799 16.07 -2.10 -44.28
C ILE A 799 15.68 -0.65 -44.01
N VAL A 800 15.47 -0.35 -42.73
CA VAL A 800 15.15 0.99 -42.23
C VAL A 800 16.41 1.70 -41.78
N ASP A 801 17.25 0.99 -41.00
CA ASP A 801 18.46 1.58 -40.43
C ASP A 801 19.52 0.52 -40.11
N ARG A 802 20.78 0.94 -39.95
CA ARG A 802 21.92 0.10 -39.59
C ARG A 802 22.89 0.86 -38.69
N GLY A 803 23.45 0.15 -37.71
CA GLY A 803 24.49 0.68 -36.82
C GLY A 803 25.61 -0.32 -36.54
N GLY A 804 26.75 0.20 -36.08
CA GLY A 804 27.92 -0.60 -35.69
C GLY A 804 28.48 -1.45 -36.83
N VAL A 805 28.82 -2.71 -36.53
CA VAL A 805 29.39 -3.64 -37.53
C VAL A 805 28.49 -3.90 -38.73
N SER A 806 27.18 -3.63 -38.64
CA SER A 806 26.23 -3.88 -39.73
C SER A 806 26.39 -2.95 -40.95
N VAL A 807 26.93 -1.75 -40.76
CA VAL A 807 27.08 -0.74 -41.83
C VAL A 807 27.93 -1.29 -42.99
N GLY A 808 28.93 -2.13 -42.69
CA GLY A 808 29.82 -2.73 -43.68
C GLY A 808 29.40 -4.11 -44.20
N ILE A 809 28.25 -4.65 -43.79
CA ILE A 809 27.81 -6.02 -44.15
C ILE A 809 26.81 -5.96 -45.30
N GLU A 810 27.06 -6.67 -46.40
CA GLU A 810 26.07 -6.76 -47.49
C GLU A 810 24.87 -7.64 -47.07
N SER A 811 23.64 -7.09 -47.16
CA SER A 811 22.43 -7.82 -46.82
C SER A 811 21.75 -8.35 -48.09
N ARG A 812 21.25 -9.60 -48.04
CA ARG A 812 20.41 -10.13 -49.14
C ARG A 812 19.23 -9.20 -49.44
N THR A 813 18.67 -8.59 -48.40
CA THR A 813 17.52 -7.69 -48.48
C THR A 813 17.80 -6.47 -49.38
N ASP A 814 19.07 -6.09 -49.58
CA ASP A 814 19.44 -5.00 -50.51
C ASP A 814 19.20 -5.37 -51.98
N ARG A 815 19.17 -6.67 -52.31
CA ARG A 815 19.01 -7.18 -53.68
C ARG A 815 17.68 -7.91 -53.92
N ASP A 816 17.11 -8.50 -52.88
CA ASP A 816 15.87 -9.30 -52.95
C ASP A 816 14.98 -8.97 -51.74
N PRO A 817 13.87 -8.24 -51.94
CA PRO A 817 12.99 -7.80 -50.86
C PRO A 817 12.09 -8.91 -50.32
N ALA A 818 12.05 -10.11 -50.92
CA ALA A 818 11.16 -11.18 -50.46
C ALA A 818 11.52 -11.65 -49.04
N LEU A 819 10.58 -11.63 -48.10
CA LEU A 819 10.78 -12.09 -46.73
C LEU A 819 10.87 -13.64 -46.71
N ARG A 820 12.08 -14.16 -46.47
CA ARG A 820 12.37 -15.61 -46.53
C ARG A 820 13.33 -16.05 -45.43
N GLY A 821 13.34 -17.36 -45.17
CA GLY A 821 14.24 -18.00 -44.21
C GLY A 821 13.97 -17.57 -42.76
N THR A 822 15.04 -17.41 -41.98
CA THR A 822 14.97 -17.12 -40.54
C THR A 822 14.22 -15.84 -40.21
N LYS A 823 14.35 -14.79 -41.02
CA LYS A 823 13.60 -13.53 -40.83
C LYS A 823 12.09 -13.74 -40.99
N ARG A 824 11.67 -14.56 -41.96
CA ARG A 824 10.25 -14.93 -42.13
C ARG A 824 9.75 -15.70 -40.92
N ARG A 825 10.54 -16.68 -40.44
CA ARG A 825 10.20 -17.47 -39.26
C ARG A 825 9.93 -16.56 -38.05
N VAL A 826 10.87 -15.68 -37.73
CA VAL A 826 10.74 -14.75 -36.58
C VAL A 826 9.54 -13.81 -36.74
N ALA A 827 9.29 -13.28 -37.94
CA ALA A 827 8.13 -12.43 -38.18
C ALA A 827 6.79 -13.18 -38.04
N VAL A 828 6.70 -14.42 -38.55
CA VAL A 828 5.47 -15.24 -38.50
C VAL A 828 5.22 -15.79 -37.10
N GLU A 829 6.23 -16.40 -36.48
CA GLU A 829 6.12 -17.02 -35.16
C GLU A 829 6.09 -15.99 -34.04
N ARG A 830 6.65 -14.78 -34.28
CA ARG A 830 6.70 -13.65 -33.33
C ARG A 830 7.48 -14.00 -32.07
N VAL A 831 8.55 -14.78 -32.26
CA VAL A 831 9.43 -15.27 -31.20
C VAL A 831 10.85 -14.78 -31.44
N VAL A 832 11.51 -14.31 -30.38
CA VAL A 832 12.91 -13.90 -30.43
C VAL A 832 13.78 -15.11 -30.77
N LEU A 833 14.74 -14.94 -31.67
CA LEU A 833 15.63 -16.02 -32.07
C LEU A 833 17.10 -15.64 -31.98
N VAL A 834 17.87 -16.43 -31.24
CA VAL A 834 19.33 -16.42 -31.25
C VAL A 834 19.82 -17.42 -32.30
N THR A 835 20.66 -16.98 -33.23
CA THR A 835 21.21 -17.86 -34.28
C THR A 835 22.56 -17.38 -34.78
N ARG A 836 23.20 -18.14 -35.68
CA ARG A 836 24.41 -17.72 -36.40
C ARG A 836 24.08 -17.31 -37.83
N GLY A 837 24.71 -16.23 -38.30
CA GLY A 837 24.58 -15.78 -39.69
C GLY A 837 25.07 -16.84 -40.67
N ALA A 838 24.24 -17.16 -41.67
CA ALA A 838 24.49 -18.27 -42.60
C ALA A 838 25.73 -18.10 -43.49
N ARG A 839 26.28 -16.89 -43.60
CA ARG A 839 27.44 -16.58 -44.46
C ARG A 839 28.68 -16.14 -43.67
N ASP A 840 28.50 -15.54 -42.50
CA ASP A 840 29.56 -14.92 -41.71
C ASP A 840 29.75 -15.55 -40.33
N GLY A 841 28.89 -16.51 -39.94
CA GLY A 841 28.99 -17.25 -38.69
C GLY A 841 28.77 -16.41 -37.43
N ARG A 842 28.46 -15.12 -37.56
CA ARG A 842 28.29 -14.20 -36.43
C ARG A 842 27.01 -14.50 -35.67
N THR A 843 27.07 -14.41 -34.34
CA THR A 843 25.89 -14.57 -33.51
C THR A 843 24.99 -13.35 -33.63
N ILE A 844 23.70 -13.61 -33.86
CA ILE A 844 22.67 -12.58 -34.00
C ILE A 844 21.47 -12.90 -33.12
N VAL A 845 20.83 -11.86 -32.60
CA VAL A 845 19.52 -11.93 -31.95
C VAL A 845 18.52 -11.22 -32.85
N LEU A 846 17.51 -11.96 -33.31
CA LEU A 846 16.42 -11.44 -34.13
C LEU A 846 15.20 -11.19 -33.25
N VAL A 847 14.76 -9.94 -33.17
CA VAL A 847 13.68 -9.47 -32.31
C VAL A 847 12.51 -9.00 -33.19
N PRO A 848 11.31 -9.58 -33.04
CA PRO A 848 10.15 -9.12 -33.80
C PRO A 848 9.54 -7.85 -33.21
N GLU A 849 9.26 -6.87 -34.07
CA GLU A 849 8.46 -5.67 -33.75
C GLU A 849 6.99 -5.96 -34.14
N VAL A 850 6.12 -6.16 -33.16
CA VAL A 850 4.73 -6.61 -33.33
C VAL A 850 3.76 -5.52 -32.92
N LYS A 851 2.88 -5.11 -33.84
CA LYS A 851 1.80 -4.15 -33.62
C LYS A 851 0.48 -4.75 -34.10
N ASP A 852 -0.60 -4.59 -33.34
CA ASP A 852 -1.94 -5.11 -33.68
C ASP A 852 -1.96 -6.61 -34.03
N ARG A 853 -1.12 -7.40 -33.36
CA ARG A 853 -0.90 -8.83 -33.62
C ARG A 853 -0.30 -9.15 -35.00
N GLU A 854 0.40 -8.23 -35.63
CA GLU A 854 1.19 -8.46 -36.85
C GLU A 854 2.63 -7.98 -36.67
N ALA A 855 3.60 -8.69 -37.23
CA ALA A 855 4.99 -8.23 -37.20
C ALA A 855 5.19 -7.16 -38.27
N VAL A 856 5.29 -5.91 -37.83
CA VAL A 856 5.50 -4.72 -38.67
C VAL A 856 6.98 -4.41 -38.91
N GLY A 857 7.86 -5.04 -38.14
CA GLY A 857 9.30 -4.88 -38.27
C GLY A 857 10.10 -6.00 -37.62
N LEU A 858 11.42 -5.95 -37.81
CA LEU A 858 12.39 -6.82 -37.16
C LEU A 858 13.61 -5.99 -36.77
N THR A 859 14.09 -6.15 -35.55
CA THR A 859 15.39 -5.64 -35.11
C THR A 859 16.37 -6.82 -35.01
N LEU A 860 17.47 -6.75 -35.76
CA LEU A 860 18.56 -7.72 -35.71
C LEU A 860 19.73 -7.09 -34.95
N LEU A 861 20.12 -7.68 -33.83
CA LEU A 861 21.31 -7.29 -33.07
C LEU A 861 22.47 -8.25 -33.36
N HIS A 862 23.66 -7.71 -33.61
CA HIS A 862 24.91 -8.45 -33.64
C HIS A 862 25.48 -8.49 -32.23
N VAL A 863 25.62 -9.68 -31.66
CA VAL A 863 26.00 -9.85 -30.26
C VAL A 863 27.26 -10.69 -30.10
N VAL A 864 28.05 -10.36 -29.09
CA VAL A 864 29.11 -11.23 -28.56
C VAL A 864 28.54 -11.93 -27.35
N LEU A 865 28.55 -13.27 -27.34
CA LEU A 865 28.11 -14.05 -26.19
C LEU A 865 29.30 -14.34 -25.26
N ARG A 866 29.03 -14.46 -23.96
CA ARG A 866 29.99 -15.03 -23.02
C ARG A 866 30.28 -16.49 -23.42
N ASP A 867 31.51 -16.95 -23.24
CA ASP A 867 31.86 -18.33 -23.65
C ASP A 867 31.16 -19.37 -22.76
N ARG A 868 31.14 -19.13 -21.44
CA ARG A 868 30.51 -19.96 -20.40
C ARG A 868 29.82 -19.11 -19.34
N LEU A 869 28.88 -19.71 -18.62
CA LEU A 869 28.11 -19.10 -17.52
C LEU A 869 28.15 -20.03 -16.30
N SER A 870 27.86 -19.49 -15.11
CA SER A 870 27.68 -20.31 -13.91
C SER A 870 26.40 -21.16 -14.01
N PRO A 871 26.32 -22.29 -13.28
CA PRO A 871 25.16 -23.20 -13.27
C PRO A 871 23.81 -22.47 -13.13
N ASP A 872 23.67 -21.61 -12.13
CA ASP A 872 22.40 -20.92 -11.87
C ASP A 872 22.05 -19.92 -12.99
N VAL A 873 23.04 -19.23 -13.56
CA VAL A 873 22.82 -18.25 -14.63
C VAL A 873 22.49 -18.94 -15.95
N VAL A 874 23.17 -20.05 -16.30
CA VAL A 874 22.86 -20.79 -17.54
C VAL A 874 21.47 -21.41 -17.49
N ARG A 875 21.05 -21.93 -16.32
CA ARG A 875 19.69 -22.42 -16.09
C ARG A 875 18.67 -21.30 -16.33
N GLY A 876 18.85 -20.14 -15.69
CA GLY A 876 17.94 -19.00 -15.82
C GLY A 876 17.82 -18.50 -17.27
N VAL A 877 18.94 -18.37 -17.99
CA VAL A 877 18.96 -17.97 -19.41
C VAL A 877 18.17 -18.98 -20.26
N LEU A 878 18.42 -20.28 -20.09
CA LEU A 878 17.77 -21.33 -20.89
C LEU A 878 16.30 -21.51 -20.54
N GLN A 879 15.89 -21.30 -19.28
CA GLN A 879 14.49 -21.32 -18.89
C GLN A 879 13.73 -20.13 -19.51
N GLY A 880 14.32 -18.93 -19.46
CA GLY A 880 13.68 -17.74 -20.01
C GLY A 880 13.68 -17.67 -21.55
N TYR A 881 14.62 -18.35 -22.21
CA TYR A 881 14.63 -18.49 -23.67
C TYR A 881 13.80 -19.70 -24.13
N ASP A 882 12.47 -19.51 -24.23
CA ASP A 882 11.49 -20.51 -24.66
C ASP A 882 11.54 -21.85 -23.90
N ASN A 883 11.84 -21.81 -22.59
CA ASN A 883 11.97 -22.98 -21.73
C ASN A 883 12.89 -24.08 -22.31
N ARG A 884 13.97 -23.65 -22.96
CA ARG A 884 14.97 -24.54 -23.55
C ARG A 884 15.61 -25.45 -22.51
N TYR A 885 15.75 -24.99 -21.27
CA TYR A 885 16.22 -25.83 -20.17
C TYR A 885 15.32 -27.05 -19.95
N GLY A 886 14.00 -26.84 -19.85
CA GLY A 886 13.04 -27.93 -19.69
C GLY A 886 13.12 -28.93 -20.85
N ALA A 887 13.20 -28.43 -22.09
CA ALA A 887 13.34 -29.28 -23.27
C ALA A 887 14.65 -30.11 -23.27
N VAL A 888 15.77 -29.51 -22.84
CA VAL A 888 17.05 -30.23 -22.71
C VAL A 888 16.99 -31.25 -21.58
N ARG A 889 16.43 -30.88 -20.41
CA ARG A 889 16.24 -31.79 -19.28
C ARG A 889 15.39 -32.98 -19.67
N ASP A 890 14.23 -32.76 -20.27
CA ASP A 890 13.32 -33.84 -20.65
C ASP A 890 13.99 -34.79 -21.67
N ALA A 891 14.81 -34.24 -22.58
CA ALA A 891 15.60 -35.05 -23.52
C ALA A 891 16.76 -35.82 -22.83
N VAL A 892 17.45 -35.23 -21.86
CA VAL A 892 18.53 -35.92 -21.11
C VAL A 892 17.95 -36.99 -20.20
N CYS A 893 16.87 -36.67 -19.49
CA CYS A 893 16.17 -37.55 -18.56
C CYS A 893 15.41 -38.69 -19.24
N GLU A 894 15.39 -38.74 -20.57
CA GLU A 894 14.96 -39.92 -21.32
C GLU A 894 15.85 -41.14 -21.03
N THR A 895 17.14 -40.91 -20.73
CA THR A 895 18.13 -41.97 -20.46
C THR A 895 18.87 -41.80 -19.14
N GLU A 896 19.04 -40.57 -18.64
CA GLU A 896 19.69 -40.26 -17.37
C GLU A 896 18.68 -40.01 -16.24
N PRO A 897 19.04 -40.25 -14.96
CA PRO A 897 18.14 -40.01 -13.84
C PRO A 897 17.86 -38.52 -13.55
N ASP A 898 18.80 -37.63 -13.91
CA ASP A 898 18.68 -36.17 -13.72
C ASP A 898 19.63 -35.40 -14.66
N LEU A 899 19.40 -34.11 -14.83
CA LEU A 899 20.28 -33.20 -15.57
C LEU A 899 21.22 -32.47 -14.60
N SER A 900 22.53 -32.69 -14.74
CA SER A 900 23.54 -31.92 -13.99
C SER A 900 23.77 -30.54 -14.60
N ASP A 901 23.50 -29.49 -13.83
CA ASP A 901 23.78 -28.11 -14.24
C ASP A 901 25.26 -27.79 -14.40
N ASP A 902 26.16 -28.54 -13.75
CA ASP A 902 27.60 -28.40 -13.96
C ASP A 902 28.00 -28.85 -15.37
N LEU A 903 27.34 -29.88 -15.91
CA LEU A 903 27.54 -30.31 -17.30
C LEU A 903 27.01 -29.28 -18.29
N LEU A 904 25.92 -28.59 -17.96
CA LEU A 904 25.41 -27.46 -18.74
C LEU A 904 26.38 -26.28 -18.72
N ALA A 905 26.87 -25.90 -17.54
CA ALA A 905 27.83 -24.81 -17.36
C ALA A 905 29.18 -25.08 -18.07
N ALA A 906 29.51 -26.35 -18.29
CA ALA A 906 30.69 -26.76 -19.05
C ALA A 906 30.54 -26.59 -20.58
N GLN A 907 29.32 -26.42 -21.11
CA GLN A 907 29.09 -26.20 -22.54
C GLN A 907 29.27 -24.72 -22.92
N ARG A 908 29.54 -24.47 -24.21
CA ARG A 908 29.58 -23.10 -24.72
C ARG A 908 28.17 -22.53 -24.82
N VAL A 909 27.96 -21.31 -24.34
CA VAL A 909 26.65 -20.63 -24.35
C VAL A 909 26.07 -20.54 -25.76
N VAL A 910 26.91 -20.24 -26.75
CA VAL A 910 26.47 -20.15 -28.15
C VAL A 910 25.91 -21.48 -28.67
N ASP A 911 26.46 -22.62 -28.24
CA ASP A 911 26.01 -23.94 -28.68
C ASP A 911 24.69 -24.27 -27.98
N LEU A 912 24.58 -23.97 -26.68
CA LEU A 912 23.34 -24.13 -25.92
C LEU A 912 22.17 -23.32 -26.50
N LEU A 913 22.41 -22.10 -26.98
CA LEU A 913 21.36 -21.23 -27.52
C LEU A 913 21.01 -21.51 -28.98
N THR A 914 21.93 -22.07 -29.78
CA THR A 914 21.75 -22.16 -31.25
C THR A 914 21.65 -23.59 -31.80
N GLU A 915 22.19 -24.60 -31.12
CA GLU A 915 22.14 -25.98 -31.62
C GLU A 915 20.84 -26.70 -31.25
N PRO A 916 20.36 -27.68 -32.02
CA PRO A 916 19.15 -28.44 -31.70
C PRO A 916 19.20 -29.08 -30.30
N VAL A 917 18.06 -29.10 -29.60
CA VAL A 917 17.93 -29.67 -28.24
C VAL A 917 18.50 -31.09 -28.16
N GLN A 918 18.22 -31.93 -29.16
CA GLN A 918 18.72 -33.30 -29.19
C GLN A 918 20.25 -33.38 -29.24
N THR A 919 20.90 -32.50 -30.00
CA THR A 919 22.37 -32.45 -30.10
C THR A 919 23.01 -31.97 -28.79
N ILE A 920 22.33 -31.09 -28.05
CA ILE A 920 22.74 -30.68 -26.72
C ILE A 920 22.58 -31.86 -25.75
N ALA A 921 21.42 -32.51 -25.75
CA ALA A 921 21.14 -33.66 -24.90
C ALA A 921 22.13 -34.81 -25.12
N ASP A 922 22.44 -35.16 -26.38
CA ASP A 922 23.39 -36.22 -26.71
C ASP A 922 24.82 -35.94 -26.20
N ARG A 923 25.21 -34.68 -25.97
CA ARG A 923 26.49 -34.31 -25.34
C ARG A 923 26.45 -34.33 -23.80
N LEU A 924 25.25 -34.27 -23.22
CA LEU A 924 25.02 -34.22 -21.79
C LEU A 924 24.65 -35.59 -21.22
N ARG A 925 24.24 -36.53 -22.07
CA ARG A 925 24.13 -37.97 -21.78
C ARG A 925 25.54 -38.56 -21.58
N GLY A 926 25.71 -39.34 -20.52
CA GLY A 926 27.00 -39.91 -20.10
C GLY A 926 27.30 -41.26 -20.72
#